data_AF-A0A5J4YH44-F1
#
_entry.id   AF-A0A5J4YH44-F1
#
_cell.length_a   1.000
_cell.length_b   1.000
_cell.length_c   1.000
_cell.angle_alpha   90.00
_cell.angle_beta   90.00
_cell.angle_gamma   90.00
#
_symmetry.space_group_name_H-M   'P 1'
#
loop_
_entity.id
_entity.type
_entity.pdbx_description
1 polymer ?
#
loop_
_entity_poly.entity_id
_entity_poly.type
_entity_poly.pdbx_seq_one_letter_code
_entity_poly.pdbx_strand_id
1 'polypeptide(L)'
;MFIAYVESVHGWAVRVVLTVCARRKRREQGMGEPDDAILAVNAVKAQANAAFGAKKYHEANDLYTSALTLIEEASGQQHAKKDVESAAKTNGNDVEMADGSKPADVNTEANAKADAPGRKELSALQVQLLSNRAITRLKLEEYGWAIEDASRAIEMDPTFIKAYYRRGSAKYAIGRYKEALADFRVVAKLHNDKDNMAKMKDCEKRVREAAFAKAIDADDILVGVAKTIDLSTYTVDDSYTGPRLEEDEAGMPVASAAFVEQLIETFKAQKKLHIRYALQMLLQIETMLKELPNVVTVPVTGDNEITVCGDTHGQFYDLLEIFRRNGAPSKSNPYVFNGDFVDRGSFSVEVILTLFAYKLHEPDCMHLTRGNHESTGMNKIYGFEGEVRSKYTETCFRLFSEVFRALPLAYILDGSSEPGGKRAFVVHGGLFSKDDVLIEHIQALNRNCEPDSGLIAEMLWSDPQTEPGRGVSKRGIGVAFGPDVTHAWCDANNIALIVRSHEMKDEGYEIEADGRLITVFSAPNYVDQMGNKGAYIRFRADMKPDIKQFTAVPHPNVRAMQYAPNAGMYGLVCMNCSRHRYVMTTRKKTRRLESIAKGSDLAYCTTFIHHTSKYLFSKDTHAGVRERKELRSAVYKPNLLGVGMQLREVLDQGQWNAHVLRVLNTCVFPALVRRL
;
A
#
# COMPACT_ATOMS: atom_id res chain seq x y z
N MET A 1 16.93 -10.57 -28.63
CA MET A 1 17.80 -10.34 -27.45
C MET A 1 18.89 -9.31 -27.72
N PHE A 2 19.73 -9.42 -28.76
CA PHE A 2 20.72 -8.38 -29.10
C PHE A 2 20.07 -7.01 -29.45
N ILE A 3 18.95 -6.99 -30.16
CA ILE A 3 18.20 -5.76 -30.46
C ILE A 3 17.56 -5.14 -29.20
N ALA A 4 17.08 -5.95 -28.26
CA ALA A 4 16.53 -5.47 -26.98
C ALA A 4 17.62 -4.93 -26.04
N TYR A 5 18.83 -5.50 -26.10
CA TYR A 5 20.02 -4.99 -25.40
C TYR A 5 20.55 -3.71 -26.04
N VAL A 6 20.52 -3.60 -27.37
CA VAL A 6 20.90 -2.38 -28.10
C VAL A 6 19.88 -1.26 -27.87
N GLU A 7 18.58 -1.56 -27.82
CA GLU A 7 17.52 -0.58 -27.49
C GLU A 7 17.54 -0.11 -26.04
N SER A 8 17.91 -0.96 -25.07
CA SER A 8 18.02 -0.55 -23.66
C SER A 8 19.28 0.27 -23.38
N VAL A 9 20.43 -0.13 -23.93
CA VAL A 9 21.72 0.56 -23.74
C VAL A 9 21.78 1.87 -24.52
N HIS A 10 21.25 1.92 -25.75
CA HIS A 10 21.18 3.17 -26.51
C HIS A 10 20.01 4.05 -26.08
N GLY A 11 18.88 3.51 -25.64
CA GLY A 11 17.79 4.31 -25.07
C GLY A 11 18.19 5.03 -23.79
N TRP A 12 18.98 4.37 -22.94
CA TRP A 12 19.53 4.97 -21.72
C TRP A 12 20.68 5.94 -22.02
N ALA A 13 21.62 5.58 -22.90
CA ALA A 13 22.70 6.48 -23.32
C ALA A 13 22.16 7.71 -24.07
N VAL A 14 21.15 7.56 -24.92
CA VAL A 14 20.48 8.67 -25.61
C VAL A 14 19.63 9.49 -24.63
N ARG A 15 18.98 8.90 -23.62
CA ARG A 15 18.34 9.69 -22.54
C ARG A 15 19.35 10.44 -21.70
N VAL A 16 20.49 9.84 -21.33
CA VAL A 16 21.53 10.50 -20.54
C VAL A 16 22.20 11.58 -21.37
N VAL A 17 22.55 11.32 -22.63
CA VAL A 17 23.13 12.32 -23.54
C VAL A 17 22.12 13.40 -23.86
N LEU A 18 20.84 13.11 -24.11
CA LEU A 18 19.81 14.15 -24.29
C LEU A 18 19.53 14.92 -22.99
N THR A 19 19.65 14.31 -21.82
CA THR A 19 19.49 15.01 -20.52
C THR A 19 20.72 15.84 -20.20
N VAL A 20 21.93 15.37 -20.53
CA VAL A 20 23.20 16.10 -20.37
C VAL A 20 23.30 17.22 -21.41
N CYS A 21 22.91 16.99 -22.66
CA CYS A 21 22.81 18.00 -23.71
C CYS A 21 21.66 18.96 -23.46
N ALA A 22 20.52 18.53 -22.91
CA ALA A 22 19.47 19.45 -22.45
C ALA A 22 19.95 20.25 -21.23
N ARG A 23 20.66 19.66 -20.26
CA ARG A 23 21.27 20.39 -19.13
C ARG A 23 22.33 21.37 -19.59
N ARG A 24 23.14 21.00 -20.58
CA ARG A 24 24.20 21.85 -21.16
C ARG A 24 23.61 22.97 -22.01
N LYS A 25 22.59 22.68 -22.82
CA LYS A 25 21.85 23.67 -23.61
C LYS A 25 21.00 24.60 -22.73
N ARG A 26 20.45 24.11 -21.61
CA ARG A 26 19.77 24.93 -20.58
C ARG A 26 20.74 25.82 -19.79
N ARG A 27 21.97 25.35 -19.54
CA ARG A 27 23.07 26.16 -18.97
C ARG A 27 23.59 27.20 -19.97
N GLU A 28 23.70 26.85 -21.25
CA GLU A 28 24.17 27.73 -22.33
C GLU A 28 23.10 28.72 -22.82
N GLN A 29 21.80 28.43 -22.61
CA GLN A 29 20.67 29.32 -22.94
C GLN A 29 20.21 30.21 -21.78
N GLY A 30 20.88 30.17 -20.62
CA GLY A 30 20.50 31.00 -19.49
C GLY A 30 19.10 30.70 -18.97
N MET A 31 18.81 29.46 -18.54
CA MET A 31 17.71 29.20 -17.59
C MET A 31 18.00 29.81 -16.21
N GLY A 32 18.26 31.11 -16.20
CA GLY A 32 18.53 31.93 -15.03
C GLY A 32 17.36 32.82 -14.63
N GLU A 33 16.25 32.82 -15.38
CA GLU A 33 15.08 33.63 -15.04
C GLU A 33 13.98 32.77 -14.39
N PRO A 34 13.50 33.13 -13.18
CA PRO A 34 12.42 32.43 -12.48
C PRO A 34 11.15 32.18 -13.30
N ASP A 35 10.90 33.00 -14.32
CA ASP A 35 9.65 33.02 -15.10
C ASP A 35 9.48 31.77 -15.99
N ASP A 36 10.56 31.22 -16.54
CA ASP A 36 10.53 29.98 -17.33
C ASP A 36 10.23 28.75 -16.46
N ALA A 37 10.77 28.73 -15.24
CA ALA A 37 10.50 27.68 -14.28
C ALA A 37 9.04 27.71 -13.82
N ILE A 38 8.50 28.91 -13.55
CA ILE A 38 7.09 29.10 -13.18
C ILE A 38 6.17 28.60 -14.30
N LEU A 39 6.48 28.89 -15.56
CA LEU A 39 5.69 28.43 -16.71
C LEU A 39 5.68 26.90 -16.80
N ALA A 40 6.84 26.27 -16.67
CA ALA A 40 6.99 24.81 -16.71
C ALA A 40 6.22 24.13 -15.57
N VAL A 41 6.34 24.63 -14.33
CA VAL A 41 5.65 24.10 -13.17
C VAL A 41 4.12 24.25 -13.31
N ASN A 42 3.64 25.40 -13.80
CA ASN A 42 2.21 25.61 -14.02
C ASN A 42 1.64 24.69 -15.11
N ALA A 43 2.40 24.39 -16.17
CA ALA A 43 2.00 23.45 -17.20
C ALA A 43 1.80 22.03 -16.63
N VAL A 44 2.76 21.54 -15.83
CA VAL A 44 2.65 20.23 -15.17
C VAL A 44 1.53 20.23 -14.12
N LYS A 45 1.37 21.32 -13.35
CA LYS A 45 0.24 21.48 -12.41
C LYS A 45 -1.11 21.37 -13.11
N ALA A 46 -1.26 21.95 -14.29
CA ALA A 46 -2.50 21.88 -15.06
C ALA A 46 -2.81 20.44 -15.50
N GLN A 47 -1.80 19.68 -15.94
CA GLN A 47 -1.93 18.26 -16.25
C GLN A 47 -2.32 17.44 -15.02
N ALA A 48 -1.67 17.70 -13.88
CA ALA A 48 -1.97 17.04 -12.60
C ALA A 48 -3.42 17.31 -12.15
N ASN A 49 -3.88 18.56 -12.26
CA ASN A 49 -5.26 18.94 -11.96
C ASN A 49 -6.27 18.24 -12.89
N ALA A 50 -5.95 18.11 -14.19
CA ALA A 50 -6.79 17.41 -15.15
C ALA A 50 -6.87 15.91 -14.85
N ALA A 51 -5.74 15.26 -14.55
CA ALA A 51 -5.67 13.87 -14.11
C ALA A 51 -6.48 13.65 -12.82
N PHE A 52 -6.36 14.56 -11.85
CA PHE A 52 -7.14 14.54 -10.61
C PHE A 52 -8.65 14.65 -10.88
N GLY A 53 -9.07 15.59 -11.75
CA GLY A 53 -10.47 15.75 -12.18
C GLY A 53 -11.03 14.53 -12.89
N ALA A 54 -10.18 13.83 -13.66
CA ALA A 54 -10.48 12.55 -14.29
C ALA A 54 -10.43 11.34 -13.33
N LYS A 55 -10.17 11.57 -12.03
CA LYS A 55 -10.02 10.54 -10.98
C LYS A 55 -8.86 9.57 -11.22
N LYS A 56 -7.83 10.01 -11.95
CA LYS A 56 -6.59 9.26 -12.14
C LYS A 56 -5.58 9.67 -11.08
N TYR A 57 -5.79 9.23 -9.85
CA TYR A 57 -5.07 9.76 -8.69
C TYR A 57 -3.57 9.39 -8.68
N HIS A 58 -3.18 8.20 -9.13
CA HIS A 58 -1.75 7.85 -9.29
C HIS A 58 -1.06 8.77 -10.30
N GLU A 59 -1.62 8.91 -11.51
CA GLU A 59 -1.10 9.82 -12.54
C GLU A 59 -1.01 11.27 -12.03
N ALA A 60 -2.04 11.74 -11.31
CA ALA A 60 -2.02 13.07 -10.70
C ALA A 60 -0.90 13.22 -9.65
N ASN A 61 -0.70 12.21 -8.80
CA ASN A 61 0.35 12.22 -7.78
C ASN A 61 1.75 12.29 -8.41
N ASP A 62 1.99 11.54 -9.47
CA ASP A 62 3.28 11.54 -10.20
C ASP A 62 3.55 12.89 -10.85
N LEU A 63 2.51 13.51 -11.44
CA LEU A 63 2.61 14.84 -12.04
C LEU A 63 2.83 15.93 -10.99
N TYR A 64 2.14 15.89 -9.84
CA TYR A 64 2.42 16.84 -8.74
C TYR A 64 3.83 16.67 -8.18
N THR A 65 4.32 15.43 -8.08
CA THR A 65 5.70 15.15 -7.65
C THR A 65 6.70 15.70 -8.64
N SER A 66 6.48 15.49 -9.94
CA SER A 66 7.31 16.07 -11.01
C SER A 66 7.34 17.60 -10.95
N ALA A 67 6.19 18.24 -10.72
CA ALA A 67 6.08 19.70 -10.57
C ALA A 67 6.87 20.21 -9.35
N LEU A 68 6.84 19.49 -8.23
CA LEU A 68 7.62 19.83 -7.03
C LEU A 68 9.13 19.68 -7.27
N THR A 69 9.56 18.63 -7.97
CA THR A 69 10.97 18.45 -8.35
C THR A 69 11.47 19.61 -9.23
N LEU A 70 10.65 20.09 -10.18
CA LEU A 70 11.00 21.26 -10.99
C LEU A 70 11.22 22.53 -10.13
N ILE A 71 10.43 22.72 -9.07
CA ILE A 71 10.63 23.84 -8.13
C ILE A 71 11.93 23.68 -7.36
N GLU A 72 12.25 22.48 -6.86
CA GLU A 72 13.48 22.20 -6.12
C GLU A 72 14.74 22.44 -6.99
N GLU A 73 14.68 22.04 -8.26
CA GLU A 73 15.72 22.30 -9.25
C GLU A 73 15.88 23.81 -9.53
N ALA A 74 14.77 24.53 -9.73
CA ALA A 74 14.79 25.97 -9.99
C ALA A 74 15.25 26.80 -8.77
N SER A 75 14.99 26.32 -7.56
CA SER A 75 15.34 27.00 -6.31
C SER A 75 16.77 26.75 -5.84
N GLY A 76 17.54 25.90 -6.55
CA GLY A 76 18.91 25.54 -6.19
C GLY A 76 19.04 24.67 -4.93
N GLN A 77 17.92 24.16 -4.39
CA GLN A 77 17.89 23.37 -3.15
C GLN A 77 18.57 22.00 -3.27
N GLN A 78 18.82 21.54 -4.50
CA GLN A 78 19.51 20.28 -4.76
C GLN A 78 21.03 20.32 -4.49
N HIS A 79 21.66 21.50 -4.53
CA HIS A 79 23.09 21.66 -4.28
C HIS A 79 23.44 21.69 -2.78
N ALA A 80 22.57 22.28 -1.94
CA ALA A 80 22.79 22.37 -0.50
C ALA A 80 22.82 20.99 0.21
N LYS A 81 22.04 19.99 -0.25
CA LYS A 81 22.07 18.64 0.34
C LYS A 81 23.37 17.88 0.05
N LYS A 82 23.94 18.03 -1.16
CA LYS A 82 25.21 17.39 -1.53
C LYS A 82 26.42 18.07 -0.88
N ASP A 83 26.36 19.39 -0.73
CA ASP A 83 27.48 20.14 -0.13
C ASP A 83 27.57 19.90 1.38
N VAL A 84 26.43 19.72 2.08
CA VAL A 84 26.39 19.32 3.50
C VAL A 84 26.89 17.87 3.71
N GLU A 85 26.54 16.94 2.82
CA GLU A 85 27.06 15.56 2.85
C GLU A 85 28.55 15.46 2.50
N SER A 86 29.08 16.40 1.70
CA SER A 86 30.51 16.48 1.39
C SER A 86 31.32 17.12 2.53
N ALA A 87 30.77 18.15 3.19
CA ALA A 87 31.42 18.83 4.31
C ALA A 87 31.47 17.95 5.58
N ALA A 88 30.49 17.07 5.78
CA ALA A 88 30.49 16.10 6.88
C ALA A 88 31.57 15.00 6.73
N LYS A 89 32.22 14.89 5.56
CA LYS A 89 33.26 13.89 5.29
C LYS A 89 34.70 14.40 5.39
N THR A 90 34.94 15.70 5.59
CA THR A 90 36.31 16.26 5.46
C THR A 90 36.90 17.02 6.64
N ASN A 91 36.24 17.16 7.79
CA ASN A 91 36.86 17.85 8.93
C ASN A 91 37.02 16.94 10.16
N GLY A 92 38.14 16.20 10.18
CA GLY A 92 38.84 15.83 11.39
C GLY A 92 40.10 16.71 11.53
N ASN A 93 40.29 17.23 12.75
CA ASN A 93 41.48 17.87 13.34
C ASN A 93 41.63 19.40 13.26
N ASP A 94 41.50 20.00 14.46
CA ASP A 94 42.30 21.05 15.14
C ASP A 94 43.10 22.06 14.31
N VAL A 95 42.92 23.37 14.58
CA VAL A 95 43.97 24.36 14.94
C VAL A 95 43.34 25.58 15.66
N GLU A 96 44.14 26.12 16.59
CA GLU A 96 44.03 27.18 17.59
C GLU A 96 43.51 28.58 17.20
N MET A 97 43.18 29.31 18.27
CA MET A 97 42.85 30.74 18.38
C MET A 97 44.03 31.67 18.09
N ALA A 98 43.85 32.73 17.28
CA ALA A 98 44.45 34.06 17.51
C ALA A 98 43.89 35.17 16.58
N ASP A 99 43.63 36.32 17.23
CA ASP A 99 43.74 37.73 16.82
C ASP A 99 42.84 38.39 15.75
N GLY A 100 41.94 39.24 16.26
CA GLY A 100 41.82 40.67 15.92
C GLY A 100 42.01 41.14 14.48
N SER A 101 40.94 41.07 13.69
CA SER A 101 40.64 42.11 12.70
C SER A 101 39.13 42.13 12.41
N LYS A 102 38.52 43.31 12.47
CA LYS A 102 37.10 43.51 12.13
C LYS A 102 36.86 43.15 10.66
N PRO A 103 35.91 42.27 10.31
CA PRO A 103 35.46 42.14 8.94
C PRO A 103 34.56 43.33 8.61
N ALA A 104 34.92 44.06 7.56
CA ALA A 104 34.08 45.05 6.91
C ALA A 104 32.75 44.44 6.43
N ASP A 105 31.72 45.29 6.34
CA ASP A 105 30.38 44.98 5.83
C ASP A 105 30.40 44.14 4.55
N VAL A 106 30.10 42.84 4.68
CA VAL A 106 29.73 41.94 3.57
C VAL A 106 28.36 41.32 3.89
N ASN A 107 27.36 42.15 4.21
CA ASN A 107 26.02 41.64 4.49
C ASN A 107 24.86 42.50 3.94
N THR A 108 25.09 43.20 2.82
CA THR A 108 24.02 43.91 2.11
C THR A 108 23.56 43.19 0.83
N GLU A 109 24.40 42.37 0.19
CA GLU A 109 24.01 41.59 -1.01
C GLU A 109 23.33 40.25 -0.70
N ALA A 110 23.57 39.64 0.47
CA ALA A 110 22.93 38.38 0.86
C ALA A 110 21.44 38.56 1.22
N ASN A 111 21.09 39.70 1.82
CA ASN A 111 19.70 40.05 2.14
C ASN A 111 18.91 40.57 0.92
N ALA A 112 19.58 41.09 -0.12
CA ALA A 112 18.91 41.55 -1.35
C ALA A 112 18.42 40.40 -2.27
N LYS A 113 18.93 39.16 -2.10
CA LYS A 113 18.49 37.98 -2.87
C LYS A 113 17.28 37.24 -2.28
N ALA A 114 16.80 37.64 -1.10
CA ALA A 114 15.62 37.05 -0.45
C ALA A 114 14.29 37.53 -1.09
N ASP A 115 14.30 38.65 -1.82
CA ASP A 115 13.08 39.36 -2.27
C ASP A 115 12.81 39.30 -3.79
N ALA A 116 13.49 38.43 -4.55
CA ALA A 116 13.24 38.28 -5.99
C ALA A 116 11.78 37.84 -6.25
N PRO A 117 10.98 38.56 -7.07
CA PRO A 117 9.55 38.30 -7.29
C PRO A 117 9.23 36.85 -7.68
N GLY A 118 10.02 36.25 -8.57
CA GLY A 118 9.81 34.88 -9.01
C GLY A 118 10.10 33.80 -7.95
N ARG A 119 10.91 34.09 -6.92
CA ARG A 119 11.09 33.16 -5.78
C ARG A 119 9.87 33.11 -4.88
N LYS A 120 9.20 34.25 -4.68
CA LYS A 120 7.92 34.31 -3.92
C LYS A 120 6.82 33.55 -4.65
N GLU A 121 6.76 33.69 -5.98
CA GLU A 121 5.78 32.97 -6.80
C GLU A 121 6.03 31.45 -6.82
N LEU A 122 7.28 31.01 -6.98
CA LEU A 122 7.65 29.60 -6.87
C LEU A 122 7.30 29.01 -5.49
N SER A 123 7.55 29.76 -4.41
CA SER A 123 7.15 29.35 -3.05
C SER A 123 5.64 29.21 -2.91
N ALA A 124 4.86 30.18 -3.39
CA ALA A 124 3.40 30.11 -3.38
C ALA A 124 2.87 28.93 -4.22
N LEU A 125 3.51 28.64 -5.36
CA LEU A 125 3.19 27.50 -6.21
C LEU A 125 3.52 26.17 -5.53
N GLN A 126 4.63 26.10 -4.80
CA GLN A 126 5.02 24.94 -4.01
C GLN A 126 3.98 24.61 -2.92
N VAL A 127 3.50 25.61 -2.18
CA VAL A 127 2.41 25.46 -1.20
C VAL A 127 1.15 24.87 -1.84
N GLN A 128 0.75 25.39 -3.00
CA GLN A 128 -0.41 24.87 -3.74
C GLN A 128 -0.22 23.42 -4.19
N LEU A 129 0.96 23.09 -4.72
CA LEU A 129 1.29 21.74 -5.19
C LEU A 129 1.32 20.73 -4.05
N LEU A 130 1.94 21.06 -2.92
CA LEU A 130 1.94 20.23 -1.72
C LEU A 130 0.50 19.97 -1.24
N SER A 131 -0.33 21.00 -1.15
CA SER A 131 -1.73 20.82 -0.74
C SER A 131 -2.57 20.00 -1.75
N ASN A 132 -2.33 20.17 -3.05
CA ASN A 132 -3.00 19.40 -4.10
C ASN A 132 -2.52 17.94 -4.12
N ARG A 133 -1.24 17.69 -3.88
CA ARG A 133 -0.72 16.33 -3.71
C ARG A 133 -1.26 15.69 -2.44
N ALA A 134 -1.37 16.42 -1.33
CA ALA A 134 -1.99 15.93 -0.09
C ALA A 134 -3.44 15.45 -0.29
N ILE A 135 -4.27 16.17 -1.05
CA ILE A 135 -5.63 15.67 -1.36
C ILE A 135 -5.63 14.50 -2.33
N THR A 136 -4.64 14.40 -3.21
CA THR A 136 -4.47 13.23 -4.08
C THR A 136 -4.11 12.01 -3.27
N ARG A 137 -3.16 12.13 -2.35
CA ARG A 137 -2.74 11.10 -1.38
C ARG A 137 -3.87 10.67 -0.46
N LEU A 138 -4.72 11.60 -0.01
CA LEU A 138 -5.97 11.27 0.69
C LEU A 138 -6.92 10.38 -0.12
N LYS A 139 -6.94 10.52 -1.46
CA LYS A 139 -7.74 9.66 -2.34
C LYS A 139 -7.09 8.31 -2.62
N LEU A 140 -5.77 8.23 -2.45
CA LEU A 140 -4.98 7.00 -2.52
C LEU A 140 -4.84 6.31 -1.15
N GLU A 141 -5.42 6.89 -0.09
CA GLU A 141 -5.31 6.38 1.30
C GLU A 141 -3.87 6.40 1.85
N GLU A 142 -3.01 7.22 1.26
CA GLU A 142 -1.64 7.48 1.72
C GLU A 142 -1.65 8.59 2.78
N TYR A 143 -2.35 8.34 3.88
CA TYR A 143 -2.66 9.37 4.89
C TYR A 143 -1.43 9.99 5.53
N GLY A 144 -0.37 9.21 5.79
CA GLY A 144 0.86 9.73 6.39
C GLY A 144 1.57 10.72 5.47
N TRP A 145 1.68 10.37 4.20
CA TRP A 145 2.24 11.27 3.19
C TRP A 145 1.34 12.49 2.92
N ALA A 146 0.01 12.35 3.05
CA ALA A 146 -0.90 13.48 2.99
C ALA A 146 -0.73 14.45 4.17
N ILE A 147 -0.49 13.91 5.38
CA ILE A 147 -0.17 14.71 6.58
C ILE A 147 1.14 15.46 6.39
N GLU A 148 2.17 14.80 5.86
CA GLU A 148 3.49 15.37 5.62
C GLU A 148 3.42 16.54 4.62
N ASP A 149 2.82 16.32 3.45
CA ASP A 149 2.65 17.36 2.45
C ASP A 149 1.86 18.56 2.99
N ALA A 150 0.79 18.30 3.72
CA ALA A 150 -0.02 19.35 4.30
C ALA A 150 0.71 20.10 5.42
N SER A 151 1.54 19.42 6.22
CA SER A 151 2.38 20.06 7.24
C SER A 151 3.43 20.97 6.61
N ARG A 152 4.16 20.49 5.58
CA ARG A 152 5.11 21.32 4.84
C ARG A 152 4.42 22.54 4.21
N ALA A 153 3.22 22.38 3.66
CA ALA A 153 2.45 23.51 3.11
C ALA A 153 2.09 24.55 4.20
N ILE A 154 1.76 24.11 5.42
CA ILE A 154 1.45 24.98 6.56
C ILE A 154 2.70 25.69 7.08
N GLU A 155 3.84 25.00 7.15
CA GLU A 155 5.12 25.58 7.55
C GLU A 155 5.57 26.69 6.59
N MET A 156 5.34 26.49 5.29
CA MET A 156 5.64 27.47 4.25
C MET A 156 4.65 28.64 4.23
N ASP A 157 3.35 28.37 4.41
CA ASP A 157 2.30 29.38 4.49
C ASP A 157 1.24 29.02 5.55
N PRO A 158 1.38 29.57 6.78
CA PRO A 158 0.43 29.34 7.86
C PRO A 158 -0.98 29.91 7.60
N THR A 159 -1.16 30.74 6.56
CA THR A 159 -2.47 31.28 6.18
C THR A 159 -3.19 30.38 5.17
N PHE A 160 -2.53 29.34 4.66
CA PHE A 160 -3.10 28.45 3.64
C PHE A 160 -4.09 27.43 4.20
N ILE A 161 -5.34 27.89 4.39
CA ILE A 161 -6.44 27.14 5.03
C ILE A 161 -6.65 25.73 4.46
N LYS A 162 -6.49 25.55 3.13
CA LYS A 162 -6.67 24.24 2.48
C LYS A 162 -5.73 23.19 3.05
N ALA A 163 -4.50 23.54 3.42
CA ALA A 163 -3.56 22.59 4.00
C ALA A 163 -4.00 22.10 5.38
N TYR A 164 -4.48 22.98 6.26
CA TYR A 164 -5.09 22.56 7.54
C TYR A 164 -6.26 21.61 7.31
N TYR A 165 -7.14 21.93 6.37
CA TYR A 165 -8.27 21.07 6.04
C TYR A 165 -7.83 19.68 5.52
N ARG A 166 -6.79 19.62 4.67
CA ARG A 166 -6.24 18.34 4.18
C ARG A 166 -5.58 17.54 5.31
N ARG A 167 -4.76 18.19 6.15
CA ARG A 167 -4.09 17.55 7.29
C ARG A 167 -5.10 17.01 8.30
N GLY A 168 -6.10 17.82 8.65
CA GLY A 168 -7.18 17.42 9.53
C GLY A 168 -7.99 16.26 8.96
N SER A 169 -8.27 16.27 7.66
CA SER A 169 -8.96 15.15 6.99
C SER A 169 -8.14 13.86 7.00
N ALA A 170 -6.82 13.95 6.82
CA ALA A 170 -5.93 12.78 6.85
C ALA A 170 -5.82 12.20 8.26
N LYS A 171 -5.63 13.04 9.27
CA LYS A 171 -5.64 12.65 10.69
C LYS A 171 -6.98 12.05 11.11
N TYR A 172 -8.09 12.60 10.64
CA TYR A 172 -9.43 12.07 10.90
C TYR A 172 -9.58 10.65 10.32
N ALA A 173 -9.10 10.43 9.09
CA ALA A 173 -9.20 9.13 8.43
C ALA A 173 -8.42 8.02 9.15
N ILE A 174 -7.31 8.36 9.82
CA ILE A 174 -6.51 7.42 10.64
C ILE A 174 -6.88 7.42 12.13
N GLY A 175 -8.04 7.96 12.50
CA GLY A 175 -8.54 7.92 13.89
C GLY A 175 -7.88 8.90 14.87
N ARG A 176 -6.95 9.76 14.42
CA ARG A 176 -6.29 10.81 15.24
C ARG A 176 -7.21 12.01 15.43
N TYR A 177 -8.42 11.77 15.97
CA TYR A 177 -9.50 12.76 16.04
C TYR A 177 -9.14 14.01 16.86
N LYS A 178 -8.34 13.87 17.93
CA LYS A 178 -7.90 15.02 18.75
C LYS A 178 -7.04 15.99 17.93
N GLU A 179 -6.13 15.46 17.13
CA GLU A 179 -5.26 16.28 16.28
C GLU A 179 -5.98 16.81 15.06
N ALA A 180 -6.87 16.01 14.47
CA ALA A 180 -7.75 16.45 13.39
C ALA A 180 -8.63 17.62 13.82
N LEU A 181 -9.17 17.56 15.05
CA LEU A 181 -9.98 18.61 15.63
C LEU A 181 -9.21 19.92 15.80
N ALA A 182 -7.93 19.87 16.17
CA ALA A 182 -7.08 21.06 16.24
C ALA A 182 -6.98 21.76 14.87
N ASP A 183 -6.75 20.98 13.81
CA ASP A 183 -6.71 21.50 12.43
C ASP A 183 -8.08 22.04 11.99
N PHE A 184 -9.19 21.34 12.27
CA PHE A 184 -10.53 21.82 11.92
C PHE A 184 -10.97 23.06 12.68
N ARG A 185 -10.50 23.27 13.93
CA ARG A 185 -10.74 24.51 14.67
C ARG A 185 -10.06 25.71 14.02
N VAL A 186 -8.84 25.52 13.52
CA VAL A 186 -8.14 26.56 12.74
C VAL A 186 -8.92 26.89 11.47
N VAL A 187 -9.36 25.88 10.72
CA VAL A 187 -10.18 26.06 9.51
C VAL A 187 -11.48 26.79 9.82
N ALA A 188 -12.21 26.39 10.86
CA ALA A 188 -13.46 27.03 11.26
C ALA A 188 -13.28 28.49 11.70
N LYS A 189 -12.14 28.81 12.35
CA LYS A 189 -11.80 30.18 12.76
C LYS A 189 -11.47 31.08 11.56
N LEU A 190 -10.73 30.55 10.58
CA LEU A 190 -10.26 31.32 9.41
C LEU A 190 -11.30 31.37 8.28
N HIS A 191 -12.14 30.34 8.15
CA HIS A 191 -13.19 30.21 7.14
C HIS A 191 -14.46 29.57 7.74
N ASN A 192 -15.27 30.43 8.34
CA ASN A 192 -16.52 30.06 9.01
C ASN A 192 -17.64 29.76 8.01
N ASP A 193 -17.57 28.58 7.36
CA ASP A 193 -18.65 28.04 6.54
C ASP A 193 -19.40 26.91 7.27
N LYS A 194 -20.63 26.63 6.81
CA LYS A 194 -21.50 25.62 7.41
C LYS A 194 -20.89 24.23 7.39
N ASP A 195 -20.14 23.89 6.34
CA ASP A 195 -19.58 22.56 6.12
C ASP A 195 -18.36 22.30 7.05
N ASN A 196 -17.49 23.28 7.22
CA ASN A 196 -16.35 23.23 8.14
C ASN A 196 -16.82 23.18 9.58
N MET A 197 -17.85 23.96 9.94
CA MET A 197 -18.46 23.90 11.28
C MET A 197 -19.12 22.54 11.54
N ALA A 198 -19.80 21.95 10.54
CA ALA A 198 -20.35 20.61 10.66
C ALA A 198 -19.26 19.56 10.84
N LYS A 199 -18.17 19.63 10.07
CA LYS A 199 -17.01 18.73 10.21
C LYS A 199 -16.31 18.86 11.55
N MET A 200 -16.12 20.08 12.05
CA MET A 200 -15.55 20.30 13.37
C MET A 200 -16.42 19.66 14.45
N LYS A 201 -17.75 19.90 14.43
CA LYS A 201 -18.69 19.30 15.39
C LYS A 201 -18.73 17.77 15.30
N ASP A 202 -18.68 17.21 14.11
CA ASP A 202 -18.57 15.77 13.88
C ASP A 202 -17.26 15.24 14.49
N CYS A 203 -16.13 15.89 14.23
CA CYS A 203 -14.84 15.52 14.83
C CYS A 203 -14.86 15.61 16.36
N GLU A 204 -15.50 16.64 16.95
CA GLU A 204 -15.69 16.74 18.40
C GLU A 204 -16.52 15.57 18.96
N LYS A 205 -17.57 15.17 18.24
CA LYS A 205 -18.36 13.99 18.59
C LYS A 205 -17.47 12.73 18.57
N ARG A 206 -16.66 12.54 17.52
CA ARG A 206 -15.72 11.41 17.43
C ARG A 206 -14.69 11.40 18.55
N VAL A 207 -14.16 12.56 18.95
CA VAL A 207 -13.24 12.64 20.10
C VAL A 207 -13.92 12.14 21.37
N ARG A 208 -15.19 12.50 21.61
CA ARG A 208 -15.95 12.00 22.77
C ARG A 208 -16.21 10.51 22.68
N GLU A 209 -16.64 10.02 21.53
CA GLU A 209 -16.88 8.59 21.29
C GLU A 209 -15.60 7.76 21.49
N ALA A 210 -14.47 8.22 20.95
CA ALA A 210 -13.18 7.55 21.11
C ALA A 210 -12.70 7.57 22.58
N ALA A 211 -12.93 8.66 23.31
CA ALA A 211 -12.61 8.72 24.73
C ALA A 211 -13.46 7.75 25.57
N PHE A 212 -14.76 7.63 25.24
CA PHE A 212 -15.66 6.67 25.89
C PHE A 212 -15.27 5.23 25.57
N ALA A 213 -15.00 4.91 24.30
CA ALA A 213 -14.53 3.59 23.90
C ALA A 213 -13.23 3.21 24.62
N LYS A 214 -12.26 4.14 24.69
CA LYS A 214 -11.00 3.92 25.41
C LYS A 214 -11.20 3.67 26.92
N ALA A 215 -12.22 4.28 27.52
CA ALA A 215 -12.56 4.02 28.91
C ALA A 215 -13.12 2.60 29.10
N ILE A 216 -14.02 2.16 28.22
CA ILE A 216 -14.52 0.78 28.22
C ILE A 216 -13.37 -0.22 28.01
N ASP A 217 -12.51 0.05 27.02
CA ASP A 217 -11.37 -0.83 26.74
C ASP A 217 -10.48 -0.93 27.99
N ALA A 218 -10.20 0.19 28.68
CA ALA A 218 -9.43 0.20 29.93
C ALA A 218 -10.08 -0.63 31.05
N ASP A 219 -11.41 -0.53 31.21
CA ASP A 219 -12.15 -1.36 32.16
C ASP A 219 -12.06 -2.85 31.79
N ASP A 220 -12.14 -3.19 30.50
CA ASP A 220 -11.96 -4.55 30.00
C ASP A 220 -10.54 -5.07 30.21
N ILE A 221 -9.51 -4.22 30.06
CA ILE A 221 -8.13 -4.59 30.38
C ILE A 221 -8.00 -4.89 31.88
N LEU A 222 -8.63 -4.07 32.72
CA LEU A 222 -8.53 -4.17 34.18
C LEU A 222 -9.25 -5.41 34.73
N VAL A 223 -10.49 -5.64 34.28
CA VAL A 223 -11.32 -6.76 34.77
C VAL A 223 -10.95 -8.06 34.06
N GLY A 224 -10.77 -8.02 32.74
CA GLY A 224 -10.72 -9.18 31.85
C GLY A 224 -12.12 -9.66 31.50
N VAL A 225 -12.51 -9.54 30.22
CA VAL A 225 -13.80 -10.00 29.69
C VAL A 225 -13.96 -11.49 29.94
N ALA A 226 -12.88 -12.26 29.80
CA ALA A 226 -12.84 -13.70 30.08
C ALA A 226 -13.44 -14.06 31.46
N LYS A 227 -13.17 -13.25 32.49
CA LYS A 227 -13.65 -13.50 33.87
C LYS A 227 -15.14 -13.20 34.07
N THR A 228 -15.75 -12.46 33.14
CA THR A 228 -17.17 -12.08 33.21
C THR A 228 -18.08 -13.10 32.54
N ILE A 229 -17.52 -14.09 31.85
CA ILE A 229 -18.26 -15.06 31.06
C ILE A 229 -18.59 -16.29 31.90
N ASP A 230 -19.88 -16.47 32.18
CA ASP A 230 -20.41 -17.71 32.73
C ASP A 230 -20.90 -18.61 31.60
N LEU A 231 -20.13 -19.65 31.29
CA LEU A 231 -20.45 -20.62 30.25
C LEU A 231 -21.76 -21.37 30.53
N SER A 232 -22.18 -21.53 31.79
CA SER A 232 -23.41 -22.26 32.14
C SER A 232 -24.68 -21.60 31.57
N THR A 233 -24.62 -20.29 31.31
CA THR A 233 -25.71 -19.52 30.70
C THR A 233 -25.94 -19.81 29.22
N TYR A 234 -24.97 -20.47 28.55
CA TYR A 234 -25.05 -20.82 27.13
C TYR A 234 -25.40 -22.30 26.99
N THR A 235 -26.68 -22.63 27.05
CA THR A 235 -27.20 -23.98 26.82
C THR A 235 -27.10 -24.36 25.35
N VAL A 236 -26.76 -25.63 25.07
CA VAL A 236 -26.71 -26.17 23.71
C VAL A 236 -27.98 -26.98 23.50
N ASP A 237 -28.80 -26.55 22.53
CA ASP A 237 -30.02 -27.25 22.17
C ASP A 237 -29.73 -28.63 21.54
N ASP A 238 -30.60 -29.60 21.75
CA ASP A 238 -30.46 -30.96 21.20
C ASP A 238 -30.53 -30.98 19.67
N SER A 239 -31.14 -29.98 19.04
CA SER A 239 -31.16 -29.80 17.58
C SER A 239 -29.81 -29.35 17.00
N TYR A 240 -28.86 -28.90 17.83
CA TYR A 240 -27.53 -28.53 17.36
C TYR A 240 -26.73 -29.79 16.97
N THR A 241 -26.53 -29.92 15.66
CA THR A 241 -25.83 -31.03 15.00
C THR A 241 -24.40 -30.68 14.57
N GLY A 242 -23.92 -29.50 14.96
CA GLY A 242 -22.55 -29.08 14.67
C GLY A 242 -21.53 -29.68 15.64
N PRO A 243 -20.24 -29.37 15.44
CA PRO A 243 -19.15 -29.85 16.28
C PRO A 243 -19.32 -29.41 17.73
N ARG A 244 -18.96 -30.31 18.65
CA ARG A 244 -19.01 -30.13 20.11
C ARG A 244 -17.61 -30.36 20.67
N LEU A 245 -17.14 -29.48 21.55
CA LEU A 245 -15.94 -29.76 22.33
C LEU A 245 -16.29 -30.81 23.37
N GLU A 246 -15.66 -31.97 23.27
CA GLU A 246 -15.76 -33.05 24.25
C GLU A 246 -14.74 -32.80 25.37
N GLU A 247 -15.05 -33.31 26.56
CA GLU A 247 -14.15 -33.24 27.71
C GLU A 247 -13.21 -34.46 27.70
N ASP A 248 -11.95 -34.24 28.05
CA ASP A 248 -11.01 -35.33 28.32
C ASP A 248 -11.27 -36.01 29.67
N GLU A 249 -10.42 -36.97 30.03
CA GLU A 249 -10.51 -37.70 31.31
C GLU A 249 -10.39 -36.77 32.54
N ALA A 250 -9.80 -35.58 32.38
CA ALA A 250 -9.68 -34.57 33.43
C ALA A 250 -10.84 -33.56 33.44
N GLY A 251 -11.84 -33.74 32.57
CA GLY A 251 -12.99 -32.83 32.46
C GLY A 251 -12.67 -31.54 31.70
N MET A 252 -11.54 -31.48 31.00
CA MET A 252 -11.13 -30.30 30.25
C MET A 252 -11.62 -30.39 28.80
N PRO A 253 -12.27 -29.35 28.24
CA PRO A 253 -12.72 -29.40 26.86
C PRO A 253 -11.52 -29.44 25.89
N VAL A 254 -11.50 -30.38 24.96
CA VAL A 254 -10.39 -30.59 24.02
C VAL A 254 -10.84 -30.36 22.57
N ALA A 255 -10.06 -29.57 21.84
CA ALA A 255 -10.16 -29.50 20.39
C ALA A 255 -9.50 -30.74 19.77
N SER A 256 -10.22 -31.87 19.71
CA SER A 256 -9.70 -33.09 19.08
C SER A 256 -9.53 -32.92 17.56
N ALA A 257 -8.75 -33.80 16.92
CA ALA A 257 -8.61 -33.78 15.45
C ALA A 257 -9.98 -33.88 14.75
N ALA A 258 -10.85 -34.75 15.26
CA ALA A 258 -12.22 -34.91 14.77
C ALA A 258 -13.06 -33.63 14.94
N PHE A 259 -12.89 -32.89 16.04
CA PHE A 259 -13.54 -31.59 16.24
C PHE A 259 -13.07 -30.58 15.19
N VAL A 260 -11.77 -30.48 14.93
CA VAL A 260 -11.19 -29.57 13.94
C VAL A 260 -11.74 -29.87 12.54
N GLU A 261 -11.78 -31.14 12.15
CA GLU A 261 -12.33 -31.58 10.87
C GLU A 261 -13.82 -31.24 10.74
N GLN A 262 -14.63 -31.55 11.76
CA GLN A 262 -16.06 -31.23 11.78
C GLN A 262 -16.32 -29.71 11.76
N LEU A 263 -15.45 -28.92 12.41
CA LEU A 263 -15.50 -27.45 12.39
C LEU A 263 -15.29 -26.91 10.98
N ILE A 264 -14.26 -27.39 10.29
CA ILE A 264 -13.97 -27.00 8.90
C ILE A 264 -15.15 -27.36 7.98
N GLU A 265 -15.70 -28.57 8.09
CA GLU A 265 -16.86 -28.97 7.26
C GLU A 265 -18.12 -28.16 7.59
N THR A 266 -18.33 -27.81 8.86
CA THR A 266 -19.42 -26.93 9.28
C THR A 266 -19.29 -25.55 8.64
N PHE A 267 -18.10 -24.97 8.64
CA PHE A 267 -17.83 -23.67 8.03
C PHE A 267 -17.90 -23.68 6.49
N LYS A 268 -17.42 -24.74 5.83
CA LYS A 268 -17.60 -24.94 4.38
C LYS A 268 -19.07 -25.01 3.99
N ALA A 269 -19.91 -25.56 4.86
CA ALA A 269 -21.37 -25.60 4.68
C ALA A 269 -22.08 -24.28 5.06
N GLN A 270 -21.33 -23.20 5.33
CA GLN A 270 -21.84 -21.89 5.77
C GLN A 270 -22.69 -21.96 7.06
N LYS A 271 -22.43 -22.96 7.90
CA LYS A 271 -23.00 -23.07 9.25
C LYS A 271 -22.02 -22.47 10.26
N LYS A 272 -22.49 -22.27 11.49
CA LYS A 272 -21.68 -21.67 12.57
C LYS A 272 -21.45 -22.67 13.70
N LEU A 273 -20.28 -22.57 14.33
CA LEU A 273 -20.01 -23.21 15.62
C LEU A 273 -20.95 -22.61 16.67
N HIS A 274 -21.51 -23.43 17.55
CA HIS A 274 -22.34 -22.94 18.65
C HIS A 274 -21.55 -21.95 19.55
N ILE A 275 -22.20 -20.88 20.02
CA ILE A 275 -21.54 -19.82 20.78
C ILE A 275 -20.86 -20.33 22.06
N ARG A 276 -21.44 -21.33 22.73
CA ARG A 276 -20.83 -21.99 23.90
C ARG A 276 -19.42 -22.48 23.58
N TYR A 277 -19.26 -23.22 22.49
CA TYR A 277 -17.99 -23.81 22.08
C TYR A 277 -17.03 -22.75 21.55
N ALA A 278 -17.53 -21.72 20.85
CA ALA A 278 -16.70 -20.58 20.45
C ALA A 278 -16.11 -19.85 21.67
N LEU A 279 -16.94 -19.54 22.68
CA LEU A 279 -16.48 -18.92 23.93
C LEU A 279 -15.51 -19.84 24.70
N GLN A 280 -15.78 -21.14 24.77
CA GLN A 280 -14.86 -22.11 25.38
C GLN A 280 -13.49 -22.09 24.71
N MET A 281 -13.43 -22.15 23.37
CA MET A 281 -12.16 -22.05 22.64
C MET A 281 -11.45 -20.71 22.93
N LEU A 282 -12.19 -19.60 22.93
CA LEU A 282 -11.62 -18.28 23.17
C LEU A 282 -11.06 -18.12 24.58
N LEU A 283 -11.71 -18.70 25.60
CA LEU A 283 -11.20 -18.70 26.97
C LEU A 283 -9.90 -19.53 27.08
N GLN A 284 -9.86 -20.72 26.47
CA GLN A 284 -8.68 -21.58 26.50
C GLN A 284 -7.49 -20.97 25.76
N ILE A 285 -7.73 -20.43 24.55
CA ILE A 285 -6.66 -19.85 23.75
C ILE A 285 -6.13 -18.56 24.37
N GLU A 286 -6.99 -17.76 25.03
CA GLU A 286 -6.56 -16.59 25.78
C GLU A 286 -5.56 -16.95 26.88
N THR A 287 -5.85 -18.00 27.66
CA THR A 287 -4.98 -18.46 28.73
C THR A 287 -3.64 -18.92 28.15
N MET A 288 -3.66 -19.75 27.12
CA MET A 288 -2.47 -20.24 26.44
C MET A 288 -1.62 -19.09 25.87
N LEU A 289 -2.23 -18.12 25.19
CA LEU A 289 -1.52 -17.00 24.58
C LEU A 289 -0.93 -16.06 25.63
N LYS A 290 -1.57 -15.86 26.78
CA LYS A 290 -1.05 -15.03 27.88
C LYS A 290 0.25 -15.59 28.49
N GLU A 291 0.44 -16.90 28.44
CA GLU A 291 1.68 -17.56 28.93
C GLU A 291 2.85 -17.42 27.96
N LEU A 292 2.61 -17.10 26.69
CA LEU A 292 3.67 -16.96 25.70
C LEU A 292 4.46 -15.64 25.88
N PRO A 293 5.77 -15.62 25.57
CA PRO A 293 6.54 -14.39 25.47
C PRO A 293 6.10 -13.54 24.26
N ASN A 294 6.56 -12.28 24.19
CA ASN A 294 6.26 -11.42 23.03
C ASN A 294 6.94 -11.93 21.75
N VAL A 295 8.15 -12.47 21.89
CA VAL A 295 8.89 -13.13 20.81
C VAL A 295 9.03 -14.61 21.16
N VAL A 296 8.37 -15.47 20.40
CA VAL A 296 8.41 -16.93 20.61
C VAL A 296 9.48 -17.54 19.72
N THR A 297 10.36 -18.38 20.26
CA THR A 297 11.38 -19.09 19.47
C THR A 297 10.90 -20.51 19.16
N VAL A 298 10.92 -20.88 17.88
CA VAL A 298 10.50 -22.19 17.38
C VAL A 298 11.72 -22.88 16.76
N PRO A 299 12.18 -24.02 17.30
CA PRO A 299 13.31 -24.74 16.74
C PRO A 299 12.95 -25.40 15.40
N VAL A 300 13.83 -25.29 14.41
CA VAL A 300 13.70 -25.95 13.10
C VAL A 300 14.88 -26.90 12.93
N THR A 301 14.66 -28.18 13.24
CA THR A 301 15.71 -29.21 13.37
C THR A 301 15.58 -30.34 12.36
N GLY A 302 16.69 -31.00 12.06
CA GLY A 302 16.76 -32.14 11.14
C GLY A 302 16.10 -31.87 9.79
N ASP A 303 15.25 -32.79 9.34
CA ASP A 303 14.47 -32.68 8.09
C ASP A 303 13.14 -31.94 8.24
N ASN A 304 12.85 -31.38 9.42
CA ASN A 304 11.59 -30.69 9.67
C ASN A 304 11.51 -29.40 8.85
N GLU A 305 10.32 -29.12 8.35
CA GLU A 305 10.00 -27.91 7.62
C GLU A 305 8.93 -27.14 8.38
N ILE A 306 9.03 -25.81 8.39
CA ILE A 306 7.98 -24.93 8.91
C ILE A 306 7.49 -24.01 7.81
N THR A 307 6.18 -23.80 7.74
CA THR A 307 5.54 -22.97 6.72
C THR A 307 5.16 -21.62 7.30
N VAL A 308 5.55 -20.52 6.65
CA VAL A 308 5.12 -19.16 7.00
C VAL A 308 4.10 -18.67 5.96
N CYS A 309 2.91 -18.34 6.44
CA CYS A 309 1.84 -17.68 5.71
C CYS A 309 1.77 -16.19 6.13
N GLY A 310 1.44 -15.32 5.19
CA GLY A 310 1.11 -13.92 5.47
C GLY A 310 -0.38 -13.72 5.73
N ASP A 311 -0.86 -12.51 5.42
CA ASP A 311 -2.25 -12.08 5.64
C ASP A 311 -3.24 -13.03 4.96
N THR A 312 -4.35 -13.34 5.65
CA THR A 312 -5.44 -14.15 5.09
C THR A 312 -6.77 -13.40 5.00
N HIS A 313 -6.97 -12.36 5.82
CA HIS A 313 -8.09 -11.41 5.73
C HIS A 313 -9.47 -12.05 5.50
N GLY A 314 -9.84 -13.03 6.32
CA GLY A 314 -11.14 -13.68 6.25
C GLY A 314 -11.44 -14.41 4.95
N GLN A 315 -10.43 -14.79 4.17
CA GLN A 315 -10.56 -15.64 2.97
C GLN A 315 -10.50 -17.13 3.34
N PHE A 316 -11.52 -17.61 4.06
CA PHE A 316 -11.57 -18.98 4.61
C PHE A 316 -11.35 -20.08 3.56
N TYR A 317 -11.89 -19.94 2.36
CA TYR A 317 -11.77 -20.96 1.32
C TYR A 317 -10.34 -21.03 0.75
N ASP A 318 -9.63 -19.91 0.70
CA ASP A 318 -8.23 -19.87 0.30
C ASP A 318 -7.31 -20.42 1.40
N LEU A 319 -7.65 -20.20 2.68
CA LEU A 319 -6.98 -20.88 3.80
C LEU A 319 -7.02 -22.40 3.65
N LEU A 320 -8.19 -22.95 3.29
CA LEU A 320 -8.33 -24.38 3.04
C LEU A 320 -7.55 -24.85 1.80
N GLU A 321 -7.42 -23.99 0.78
CA GLU A 321 -6.57 -24.29 -0.38
C GLU A 321 -5.09 -24.39 0.00
N ILE A 322 -4.60 -23.56 0.94
CA ILE A 322 -3.25 -23.70 1.50
C ILE A 322 -3.10 -25.09 2.14
N PHE A 323 -4.01 -25.48 3.04
CA PHE A 323 -3.94 -26.79 3.70
C PHE A 323 -4.07 -27.96 2.73
N ARG A 324 -4.88 -27.82 1.67
CA ARG A 324 -5.01 -28.85 0.64
C ARG A 324 -3.72 -29.02 -0.17
N ARG A 325 -2.98 -27.94 -0.44
CA ARG A 325 -1.74 -27.96 -1.23
C ARG A 325 -0.51 -28.33 -0.41
N ASN A 326 -0.44 -27.85 0.82
CA ASN A 326 0.76 -27.91 1.66
C ASN A 326 0.60 -28.88 2.86
N GLY A 327 -0.54 -29.57 2.95
CA GLY A 327 -0.88 -30.44 4.06
C GLY A 327 -1.52 -29.67 5.22
N ALA A 328 -2.41 -30.33 5.96
CA ALA A 328 -2.99 -29.75 7.16
C ALA A 328 -1.90 -29.50 8.23
N PRO A 329 -2.11 -28.54 9.14
CA PRO A 329 -1.25 -28.36 10.30
C PRO A 329 -1.18 -29.62 11.16
N SER A 330 0.04 -30.01 11.49
CA SER A 330 0.37 -31.09 12.42
C SER A 330 1.76 -30.84 12.99
N LYS A 331 2.17 -31.59 14.02
CA LYS A 331 3.55 -31.50 14.54
C LYS A 331 4.64 -31.77 13.49
N SER A 332 4.34 -32.55 12.45
CA SER A 332 5.27 -32.78 11.32
C SER A 332 5.13 -31.75 10.19
N ASN A 333 4.14 -30.86 10.25
CA ASN A 333 3.89 -29.80 9.28
C ASN A 333 3.43 -28.51 9.98
N PRO A 334 4.30 -27.87 10.80
CA PRO A 334 3.96 -26.68 11.55
C PRO A 334 3.81 -25.44 10.65
N TYR A 335 2.96 -24.50 11.11
CA TYR A 335 2.67 -23.24 10.43
C TYR A 335 2.88 -22.04 11.35
N VAL A 336 3.38 -20.94 10.77
CA VAL A 336 3.26 -19.59 11.30
C VAL A 336 2.31 -18.80 10.40
N PHE A 337 1.20 -18.31 10.93
CA PHE A 337 0.39 -17.29 10.25
C PHE A 337 0.74 -15.92 10.80
N ASN A 338 1.27 -15.07 9.93
CA ASN A 338 1.92 -13.83 10.31
C ASN A 338 0.95 -12.64 10.33
N GLY A 339 -0.07 -12.71 11.20
CA GLY A 339 -1.06 -11.64 11.43
C GLY A 339 -2.07 -11.45 10.31
N ASP A 340 -3.02 -10.54 10.54
CA ASP A 340 -4.08 -10.14 9.61
C ASP A 340 -4.93 -11.33 9.14
N PHE A 341 -5.47 -12.04 10.14
CA PHE A 341 -6.34 -13.18 9.93
C PHE A 341 -7.74 -12.75 9.50
N VAL A 342 -8.18 -11.61 10.04
CA VAL A 342 -9.56 -11.10 9.98
C VAL A 342 -9.66 -9.81 9.17
N ASP A 343 -10.89 -9.27 9.13
CA ASP A 343 -11.29 -8.07 8.38
C ASP A 343 -11.21 -8.23 6.86
N ARG A 344 -11.89 -7.33 6.14
CA ARG A 344 -11.96 -7.24 4.67
C ARG A 344 -12.74 -8.40 4.05
N GLY A 345 -12.27 -9.64 4.16
CA GLY A 345 -13.05 -10.82 3.80
C GLY A 345 -14.22 -11.01 4.74
N SER A 346 -15.23 -11.76 4.29
CA SER A 346 -16.49 -11.95 5.03
C SER A 346 -16.64 -13.35 5.64
N PHE A 347 -15.51 -14.05 5.78
CA PHE A 347 -15.40 -15.33 6.48
C PHE A 347 -14.30 -15.28 7.55
N SER A 348 -14.16 -14.12 8.21
CA SER A 348 -13.12 -13.86 9.22
C SER A 348 -13.30 -14.73 10.46
N VAL A 349 -14.54 -14.94 10.89
CA VAL A 349 -14.89 -15.80 12.03
C VAL A 349 -14.46 -17.24 11.76
N GLU A 350 -14.70 -17.74 10.55
CA GLU A 350 -14.33 -19.10 10.14
C GLU A 350 -12.81 -19.27 10.09
N VAL A 351 -12.08 -18.30 9.54
CA VAL A 351 -10.60 -18.29 9.54
C VAL A 351 -10.07 -18.36 10.97
N ILE A 352 -10.41 -17.39 11.82
CA ILE A 352 -9.78 -17.27 13.14
C ILE A 352 -10.12 -18.44 14.07
N LEU A 353 -11.37 -18.92 14.04
CA LEU A 353 -11.76 -20.08 14.84
C LEU A 353 -11.08 -21.37 14.34
N THR A 354 -10.82 -21.51 13.04
CA THR A 354 -10.07 -22.66 12.51
C THR A 354 -8.61 -22.61 12.95
N LEU A 355 -7.97 -21.44 12.88
CA LEU A 355 -6.58 -21.26 13.36
C LEU A 355 -6.46 -21.53 14.86
N PHE A 356 -7.39 -21.03 15.67
CA PHE A 356 -7.44 -21.35 17.10
C PHE A 356 -7.73 -22.82 17.38
N ALA A 357 -8.59 -23.47 16.59
CA ALA A 357 -8.84 -24.91 16.75
C ALA A 357 -7.57 -25.73 16.56
N TYR A 358 -6.78 -25.46 15.51
CA TYR A 358 -5.48 -26.10 15.32
C TYR A 358 -4.50 -25.80 16.46
N LYS A 359 -4.45 -24.55 16.92
CA LYS A 359 -3.58 -24.15 18.03
C LYS A 359 -3.94 -24.85 19.35
N LEU A 360 -5.23 -25.03 19.62
CA LEU A 360 -5.70 -25.74 20.81
C LEU A 360 -5.55 -27.25 20.67
N HIS A 361 -5.70 -27.79 19.45
CA HIS A 361 -5.54 -29.21 19.17
C HIS A 361 -4.11 -29.69 19.37
N GLU A 362 -3.15 -29.01 18.74
CA GLU A 362 -1.74 -29.35 18.79
C GLU A 362 -0.91 -28.04 18.82
N PRO A 363 -0.58 -27.52 20.02
CA PRO A 363 0.01 -26.19 20.16
C PRO A 363 1.29 -25.93 19.36
N ASP A 364 2.08 -26.96 19.11
CA ASP A 364 3.33 -26.86 18.36
C ASP A 364 3.13 -26.87 16.83
N CYS A 365 1.93 -27.15 16.33
CA CYS A 365 1.66 -27.15 14.88
C CYS A 365 1.22 -25.79 14.33
N MET A 366 0.81 -24.87 15.19
CA MET A 366 0.23 -23.59 14.81
C MET A 366 0.84 -22.46 15.63
N HIS A 367 1.30 -21.42 14.95
CA HIS A 367 1.92 -20.24 15.54
C HIS A 367 1.26 -18.99 14.92
N LEU A 368 0.85 -18.04 15.76
CA LEU A 368 0.03 -16.91 15.35
C LEU A 368 0.67 -15.63 15.86
N THR A 369 1.15 -14.75 14.96
CA THR A 369 1.53 -13.38 15.36
C THR A 369 0.33 -12.46 15.33
N ARG A 370 0.38 -11.40 16.13
CA ARG A 370 -0.54 -10.28 15.98
C ARG A 370 -0.23 -9.52 14.69
N GLY A 371 -1.26 -9.20 13.90
CA GLY A 371 -1.22 -8.19 12.83
C GLY A 371 -1.91 -6.90 13.26
N ASN A 372 -1.90 -5.88 12.38
CA ASN A 372 -2.58 -4.62 12.71
C ASN A 372 -4.11 -4.77 12.68
N HIS A 373 -4.64 -5.75 11.95
CA HIS A 373 -6.07 -6.06 11.93
C HIS A 373 -6.53 -6.89 13.15
N GLU A 374 -5.63 -7.40 13.99
CA GLU A 374 -5.96 -7.91 15.33
C GLU A 374 -5.99 -6.75 16.36
N SER A 375 -6.72 -5.69 16.02
CA SER A 375 -6.93 -4.50 16.84
C SER A 375 -8.38 -4.01 16.77
N THR A 376 -8.87 -3.50 17.90
CA THR A 376 -10.26 -3.07 18.03
C THR A 376 -10.59 -1.93 17.05
N GLY A 377 -9.62 -1.04 16.81
CA GLY A 377 -9.76 0.08 15.87
C GLY A 377 -9.97 -0.37 14.43
N MET A 378 -9.25 -1.39 13.97
CA MET A 378 -9.41 -1.93 12.61
C MET A 378 -10.71 -2.72 12.47
N ASN A 379 -11.03 -3.58 13.45
CA ASN A 379 -12.21 -4.45 13.39
C ASN A 379 -13.54 -3.69 13.30
N LYS A 380 -13.59 -2.51 13.95
CA LYS A 380 -14.72 -1.56 13.87
C LYS A 380 -15.02 -1.08 12.45
N ILE A 381 -13.97 -0.91 11.65
CA ILE A 381 -14.05 -0.27 10.33
C ILE A 381 -14.10 -1.31 9.21
N TYR A 382 -13.35 -2.40 9.37
CA TYR A 382 -13.08 -3.34 8.28
C TYR A 382 -13.85 -4.66 8.34
N GLY A 383 -14.77 -4.77 9.31
CA GLY A 383 -15.90 -5.70 9.24
C GLY A 383 -15.90 -6.83 10.26
N PHE A 384 -14.77 -7.15 10.91
CA PHE A 384 -14.72 -8.25 11.86
C PHE A 384 -15.65 -8.05 13.05
N GLU A 385 -15.73 -6.84 13.61
CA GLU A 385 -16.70 -6.56 14.69
C GLU A 385 -18.14 -6.80 14.22
N GLY A 386 -18.49 -6.27 13.03
CA GLY A 386 -19.81 -6.45 12.45
C GLY A 386 -20.12 -7.92 12.17
N GLU A 387 -19.13 -8.69 11.73
CA GLU A 387 -19.25 -10.12 11.44
C GLU A 387 -19.49 -10.91 12.73
N VAL A 388 -18.70 -10.67 13.78
CA VAL A 388 -18.86 -11.32 15.09
C VAL A 388 -20.21 -10.96 15.71
N ARG A 389 -20.62 -9.68 15.69
CA ARG A 389 -21.95 -9.26 16.19
C ARG A 389 -23.09 -9.89 15.39
N SER A 390 -22.91 -10.12 14.09
CA SER A 390 -23.90 -10.78 13.25
C SER A 390 -24.01 -12.28 13.49
N LYS A 391 -22.88 -12.97 13.76
CA LYS A 391 -22.83 -14.43 13.93
C LYS A 391 -23.05 -14.87 15.40
N TYR A 392 -22.61 -14.03 16.33
CA TYR A 392 -22.57 -14.24 17.78
C TYR A 392 -23.15 -13.04 18.56
N THR A 393 -22.33 -12.38 19.40
CA THR A 393 -22.74 -11.34 20.35
C THR A 393 -21.62 -10.33 20.54
N GLU A 394 -21.95 -9.20 21.17
CA GLU A 394 -20.97 -8.21 21.58
C GLU A 394 -19.92 -8.75 22.56
N THR A 395 -20.36 -9.54 23.53
CA THR A 395 -19.46 -10.18 24.51
C THR A 395 -18.42 -11.06 23.82
N CYS A 396 -18.82 -11.78 22.76
CA CYS A 396 -17.91 -12.59 21.96
C CYS A 396 -16.84 -11.72 21.28
N PHE A 397 -17.24 -10.59 20.69
CA PHE A 397 -16.28 -9.65 20.08
C PHE A 397 -15.30 -9.06 21.10
N ARG A 398 -15.79 -8.64 22.27
CA ARG A 398 -14.92 -8.13 23.35
C ARG A 398 -13.92 -9.18 23.83
N LEU A 399 -14.32 -10.46 23.88
CA LEU A 399 -13.41 -11.56 24.19
C LEU A 399 -12.37 -11.78 23.07
N PHE A 400 -12.76 -11.71 21.79
CA PHE A 400 -11.80 -11.71 20.68
C PHE A 400 -10.77 -10.57 20.81
N SER A 401 -11.21 -9.35 21.13
CA SER A 401 -10.30 -8.22 21.37
C SER A 401 -9.33 -8.47 22.53
N GLU A 402 -9.75 -9.16 23.60
CA GLU A 402 -8.85 -9.59 24.67
C GLU A 402 -7.85 -10.67 24.19
N VAL A 403 -8.31 -11.68 23.47
CA VAL A 403 -7.46 -12.73 22.88
C VAL A 403 -6.42 -12.13 21.93
N PHE A 404 -6.82 -11.20 21.07
CA PHE A 404 -5.94 -10.53 20.11
C PHE A 404 -4.83 -9.73 20.78
N ARG A 405 -5.10 -9.11 21.94
CA ARG A 405 -4.08 -8.44 22.76
C ARG A 405 -3.09 -9.41 23.42
N ALA A 406 -3.44 -10.68 23.53
CA ALA A 406 -2.57 -11.73 24.07
C ALA A 406 -1.66 -12.38 23.01
N LEU A 407 -1.93 -12.20 21.71
CA LEU A 407 -1.10 -12.76 20.62
C LEU A 407 0.36 -12.29 20.69
N PRO A 408 1.35 -13.18 20.52
CA PRO A 408 2.76 -12.80 20.37
C PRO A 408 2.97 -11.77 19.25
N LEU A 409 3.99 -10.92 19.41
CA LEU A 409 4.29 -9.86 18.46
C LEU A 409 5.20 -10.33 17.32
N ALA A 410 6.00 -11.38 17.57
CA ALA A 410 6.89 -11.95 16.57
C ALA A 410 7.26 -13.41 16.90
N TYR A 411 7.82 -14.11 15.93
CA TYR A 411 8.44 -15.42 16.11
C TYR A 411 9.88 -15.41 15.60
N ILE A 412 10.74 -16.23 16.21
CA ILE A 412 12.05 -16.57 15.67
C ILE A 412 12.02 -18.04 15.27
N LEU A 413 12.27 -18.30 13.99
CA LEU A 413 12.52 -19.65 13.49
C LEU A 413 14.01 -19.93 13.67
N ASP A 414 14.35 -20.89 14.51
CA ASP A 414 15.72 -21.13 14.95
C ASP A 414 16.26 -22.46 14.45
N GLY A 415 17.02 -22.42 13.36
CA GLY A 415 17.76 -23.57 12.86
C GLY A 415 19.19 -23.65 13.39
N SER A 416 19.64 -22.76 14.28
CA SER A 416 21.05 -22.62 14.65
C SER A 416 21.63 -23.82 15.40
N SER A 417 20.79 -24.73 15.89
CA SER A 417 21.22 -26.03 16.43
C SER A 417 21.74 -26.99 15.36
N GLU A 418 21.44 -26.75 14.08
CA GLU A 418 21.87 -27.57 12.95
C GLU A 418 23.13 -27.01 12.27
N PRO A 419 24.00 -27.86 11.67
CA PRO A 419 25.15 -27.41 10.91
C PRO A 419 24.77 -26.49 9.75
N GLY A 420 25.30 -25.25 9.74
CA GLY A 420 24.96 -24.23 8.75
C GLY A 420 23.57 -23.61 8.90
N GLY A 421 22.90 -23.91 10.01
CA GLY A 421 21.59 -23.39 10.34
C GLY A 421 21.60 -21.89 10.66
N LYS A 422 20.45 -21.26 10.45
CA LYS A 422 20.26 -19.81 10.58
C LYS A 422 19.00 -19.50 11.34
N ARG A 423 18.81 -18.21 11.65
CA ARG A 423 17.64 -17.70 12.37
C ARG A 423 16.86 -16.74 11.48
N ALA A 424 15.54 -16.89 11.43
CA ALA A 424 14.65 -15.96 10.74
C ALA A 424 13.71 -15.29 11.74
N PHE A 425 13.50 -13.98 11.60
CA PHE A 425 12.57 -13.20 12.43
C PHE A 425 11.27 -12.95 11.66
N VAL A 426 10.15 -13.42 12.19
CA VAL A 426 8.83 -13.31 11.57
C VAL A 426 8.01 -12.27 12.33
N VAL A 427 7.63 -11.18 11.65
CA VAL A 427 6.88 -10.05 12.21
C VAL A 427 5.88 -9.54 11.18
N HIS A 428 4.68 -9.10 11.57
CA HIS A 428 3.65 -8.74 10.59
C HIS A 428 4.03 -7.49 9.76
N GLY A 429 4.23 -6.36 10.46
CA GLY A 429 4.64 -5.08 9.90
C GLY A 429 6.12 -5.07 9.57
N GLY A 430 6.97 -4.54 10.44
CA GLY A 430 8.39 -4.48 10.14
C GLY A 430 9.24 -3.93 11.27
N LEU A 431 10.27 -3.18 10.88
CA LEU A 431 11.30 -2.68 11.79
C LEU A 431 10.95 -1.30 12.36
N PHE A 432 11.90 -0.77 13.13
CA PHE A 432 11.69 0.26 14.12
C PHE A 432 12.21 1.63 13.68
N SER A 433 11.68 2.68 14.30
CA SER A 433 12.14 4.06 14.10
C SER A 433 13.50 4.34 14.75
N LYS A 434 13.97 3.47 15.65
CA LYS A 434 15.26 3.56 16.36
C LYS A 434 16.21 2.42 15.96
N ASP A 435 17.51 2.68 16.00
CA ASP A 435 18.56 1.73 15.61
C ASP A 435 18.91 0.71 16.71
N ASP A 436 18.74 1.09 17.97
CA ASP A 436 19.17 0.33 19.15
C ASP A 436 18.11 -0.67 19.65
N VAL A 437 17.11 -1.00 18.83
CA VAL A 437 16.08 -1.96 19.22
C VAL A 437 16.62 -3.40 19.10
N LEU A 438 16.67 -4.09 20.22
CA LEU A 438 17.06 -5.51 20.31
C LEU A 438 15.84 -6.38 20.62
N ILE A 439 15.94 -7.69 20.39
CA ILE A 439 14.89 -8.66 20.73
C ILE A 439 14.51 -8.58 22.22
N GLU A 440 15.46 -8.32 23.12
CA GLU A 440 15.22 -8.12 24.56
C GLU A 440 14.31 -6.92 24.85
N HIS A 441 14.42 -5.83 24.08
CA HIS A 441 13.54 -4.68 24.19
C HIS A 441 12.10 -5.04 23.80
N ILE A 442 11.94 -5.95 22.81
CA ILE A 442 10.63 -6.47 22.41
C ILE A 442 10.05 -7.37 23.50
N GLN A 443 10.86 -8.23 24.12
CA GLN A 443 10.42 -9.10 25.21
C GLN A 443 9.92 -8.34 26.44
N ALA A 444 10.46 -7.15 26.70
CA ALA A 444 10.04 -6.30 27.82
C ALA A 444 8.70 -5.58 27.61
N LEU A 445 8.10 -5.62 26.41
CA LEU A 445 6.86 -4.90 26.13
C LEU A 445 5.66 -5.50 26.87
N ASN A 446 4.75 -4.65 27.34
CA ASN A 446 3.42 -5.08 27.73
C ASN A 446 2.51 -5.08 26.50
N ARG A 447 2.34 -6.24 25.86
CA ARG A 447 1.52 -6.37 24.65
C ARG A 447 0.01 -6.32 24.88
N ASN A 448 -0.45 -6.34 26.14
CA ASN A 448 -1.87 -6.28 26.49
C ASN A 448 -2.44 -4.85 26.34
N CYS A 449 -2.35 -4.30 25.14
CA CYS A 449 -2.78 -2.95 24.78
C CYS A 449 -3.17 -2.85 23.30
N GLU A 450 -3.81 -1.76 22.91
CA GLU A 450 -4.04 -1.42 21.50
C GLU A 450 -2.76 -0.80 20.88
N PRO A 451 -2.45 -1.11 19.60
CA PRO A 451 -1.20 -0.72 18.96
C PRO A 451 -1.21 0.72 18.44
N ASP A 452 -1.45 1.70 19.33
CA ASP A 452 -1.61 3.11 18.97
C ASP A 452 -0.27 3.81 18.63
N SER A 453 0.84 3.39 19.27
CA SER A 453 2.17 4.01 19.11
C SER A 453 3.31 3.13 19.66
N GLY A 454 4.56 3.56 19.47
CA GLY A 454 5.75 2.89 19.99
C GLY A 454 6.13 1.61 19.24
N LEU A 455 6.95 0.77 19.86
CA LEU A 455 7.50 -0.43 19.21
C LEU A 455 6.41 -1.40 18.75
N ILE A 456 5.34 -1.59 19.52
CA ILE A 456 4.22 -2.47 19.13
C ILE A 456 3.57 -1.94 17.84
N ALA A 457 3.30 -0.63 17.75
CA ALA A 457 2.74 -0.06 16.53
C ALA A 457 3.69 -0.22 15.34
N GLU A 458 4.99 0.00 15.52
CA GLU A 458 5.98 -0.16 14.45
C GLU A 458 6.07 -1.62 13.96
N MET A 459 6.06 -2.59 14.88
CA MET A 459 6.04 -4.01 14.53
C MET A 459 4.81 -4.41 13.71
N LEU A 460 3.69 -3.72 13.86
CA LEU A 460 2.44 -4.05 13.19
C LEU A 460 2.17 -3.18 11.94
N TRP A 461 2.81 -2.02 11.79
CA TRP A 461 2.47 -1.02 10.76
C TRP A 461 3.62 -0.53 9.89
N SER A 462 4.87 -0.79 10.25
CA SER A 462 6.01 -0.32 9.46
C SER A 462 6.10 -1.07 8.12
N ASP A 463 6.57 -0.36 7.09
CA ASP A 463 6.78 -0.90 5.74
C ASP A 463 8.25 -0.70 5.32
N PRO A 464 8.82 -1.60 4.50
CA PRO A 464 10.10 -1.32 3.86
C PRO A 464 10.01 -0.18 2.84
N GLN A 465 11.15 0.45 2.58
CA GLN A 465 11.36 1.36 1.46
C GLN A 465 12.63 0.99 0.70
N THR A 466 12.69 1.36 -0.58
CA THR A 466 13.84 1.07 -1.45
C THR A 466 15.08 1.88 -1.08
N GLU A 467 14.88 3.14 -0.68
CA GLU A 467 16.00 4.05 -0.35
C GLU A 467 16.56 3.77 1.06
N PRO A 468 17.87 3.92 1.28
CA PRO A 468 18.46 3.85 2.62
C PRO A 468 17.86 4.86 3.61
N GLY A 469 17.98 4.55 4.89
CA GLY A 469 17.53 5.35 6.02
C GLY A 469 16.08 5.07 6.41
N ARG A 470 15.42 6.10 6.96
CA ARG A 470 14.03 6.04 7.42
C ARG A 470 13.20 7.14 6.80
N GLY A 471 11.92 6.85 6.56
CA GLY A 471 10.94 7.78 6.03
C GLY A 471 9.65 7.77 6.83
N VAL A 472 8.80 8.76 6.57
CA VAL A 472 7.44 8.78 7.12
C VAL A 472 6.64 7.65 6.49
N SER A 473 6.01 6.83 7.33
CA SER A 473 5.10 5.78 6.86
C SER A 473 3.98 6.38 6.02
N LYS A 474 3.72 5.80 4.84
CA LYS A 474 2.59 6.17 3.97
C LYS A 474 1.24 6.01 4.67
N ARG A 475 1.17 5.13 5.68
CA ARG A 475 -0.04 4.79 6.45
C ARG A 475 -0.36 5.82 7.54
N GLY A 476 0.61 6.65 7.93
CA GLY A 476 0.47 7.64 9.01
C GLY A 476 0.68 7.08 10.42
N ILE A 477 1.09 5.81 10.50
CA ILE A 477 1.49 5.07 11.71
C ILE A 477 2.62 4.10 11.31
N GLY A 478 3.56 3.85 12.23
CA GLY A 478 4.80 3.12 11.93
C GLY A 478 5.84 3.99 11.20
N VAL A 479 6.87 3.35 10.65
CA VAL A 479 7.96 4.01 9.91
C VAL A 479 8.19 3.31 8.57
N ALA A 480 8.68 4.05 7.58
CA ALA A 480 9.27 3.44 6.38
C ALA A 480 10.77 3.18 6.64
N PHE A 481 11.27 1.97 6.42
CA PHE A 481 12.66 1.61 6.75
C PHE A 481 13.42 1.03 5.55
N GLY A 482 14.66 1.48 5.36
CA GLY A 482 15.51 1.10 4.23
C GLY A 482 16.24 -0.23 4.40
N PRO A 483 16.98 -0.65 3.35
CA PRO A 483 17.81 -1.85 3.40
C PRO A 483 18.92 -1.77 4.45
N ASP A 484 19.55 -0.59 4.64
CA ASP A 484 20.57 -0.34 5.67
C ASP A 484 20.05 -0.61 7.10
N VAL A 485 18.83 -0.15 7.40
CA VAL A 485 18.16 -0.43 8.69
C VAL A 485 17.93 -1.93 8.86
N THR A 486 17.51 -2.60 7.79
CA THR A 486 17.29 -4.06 7.76
C THR A 486 18.58 -4.81 8.06
N HIS A 487 19.67 -4.49 7.35
CA HIS A 487 20.96 -5.13 7.54
C HIS A 487 21.50 -4.91 8.97
N ALA A 488 21.51 -3.66 9.44
CA ALA A 488 22.01 -3.32 10.76
C ALA A 488 21.25 -4.06 11.88
N TRP A 489 19.92 -4.09 11.80
CA TRP A 489 19.11 -4.79 12.80
C TRP A 489 19.34 -6.30 12.80
N CYS A 490 19.42 -6.89 11.60
CA CYS A 490 19.72 -8.31 11.41
C CYS A 490 21.07 -8.68 12.03
N ASP A 491 22.11 -7.89 11.76
CA ASP A 491 23.46 -8.12 12.29
C ASP A 491 23.50 -7.97 13.82
N ALA A 492 22.84 -6.94 14.36
CA ALA A 492 22.79 -6.70 15.81
C ALA A 492 22.07 -7.80 16.60
N ASN A 493 21.10 -8.50 15.98
CA ASN A 493 20.27 -9.51 16.63
C ASN A 493 20.62 -10.95 16.23
N ASN A 494 21.68 -11.16 15.44
CA ASN A 494 22.05 -12.45 14.86
C ASN A 494 20.85 -13.13 14.16
N ILE A 495 20.23 -12.38 13.24
CA ILE A 495 19.12 -12.81 12.38
C ILE A 495 19.59 -12.77 10.94
N ALA A 496 19.36 -13.85 10.19
CA ALA A 496 19.78 -13.94 8.79
C ALA A 496 18.75 -13.35 7.82
N LEU A 497 17.47 -13.41 8.20
CA LEU A 497 16.34 -13.09 7.34
C LEU A 497 15.18 -12.57 8.19
N ILE A 498 14.53 -11.50 7.73
CA ILE A 498 13.24 -11.05 8.24
C ILE A 498 12.16 -11.49 7.25
N VAL A 499 11.10 -12.10 7.76
CA VAL A 499 9.89 -12.44 7.00
C VAL A 499 8.75 -11.58 7.54
N ARG A 500 8.09 -10.85 6.65
CA ARG A 500 6.98 -9.94 7.00
C ARG A 500 5.82 -10.05 6.02
N SER A 501 4.67 -9.42 6.32
CA SER A 501 3.44 -9.54 5.52
C SER A 501 2.83 -8.18 5.14
N HIS A 502 1.62 -7.80 5.58
CA HIS A 502 1.01 -6.44 5.62
C HIS A 502 0.85 -5.64 4.31
N GLU A 503 1.59 -6.00 3.26
CA GLU A 503 1.56 -5.40 1.94
C GLU A 503 1.23 -6.47 0.90
N MET A 504 0.11 -6.26 0.20
CA MET A 504 -0.23 -7.07 -0.95
C MET A 504 0.85 -6.91 -2.04
N LYS A 505 1.33 -8.06 -2.54
CA LYS A 505 2.25 -8.15 -3.68
C LYS A 505 1.57 -8.92 -4.80
N ASP A 506 1.76 -8.50 -6.05
CA ASP A 506 1.12 -9.11 -7.23
C ASP A 506 1.41 -10.62 -7.34
N GLU A 507 2.66 -11.01 -7.05
CA GLU A 507 3.12 -12.40 -7.07
C GLU A 507 2.93 -13.12 -5.71
N GLY A 508 2.28 -12.48 -4.74
CA GLY A 508 2.09 -13.00 -3.38
C GLY A 508 3.34 -12.88 -2.49
N TYR A 509 4.48 -12.45 -3.03
CA TYR A 509 5.68 -12.18 -2.27
C TYR A 509 6.58 -11.12 -2.94
N GLU A 510 7.52 -10.57 -2.19
CA GLU A 510 8.62 -9.74 -2.72
C GLU A 510 9.88 -9.96 -1.87
N ILE A 511 11.04 -9.99 -2.52
CA ILE A 511 12.34 -10.13 -1.85
C ILE A 511 13.06 -8.79 -1.95
N GLU A 512 13.41 -8.22 -0.80
CA GLU A 512 13.98 -6.89 -0.65
C GLU A 512 15.26 -6.97 0.19
N ALA A 513 15.98 -5.83 0.32
CA ALA A 513 17.20 -5.72 1.13
C ALA A 513 18.23 -6.85 0.90
N ASP A 514 18.59 -7.07 -0.37
CA ASP A 514 19.56 -8.08 -0.80
C ASP A 514 19.25 -9.51 -0.28
N GLY A 515 17.96 -9.83 -0.15
CA GLY A 515 17.50 -11.14 0.33
C GLY A 515 17.41 -11.27 1.85
N ARG A 516 17.63 -10.19 2.60
CA ARG A 516 17.45 -10.16 4.07
C ARG A 516 16.05 -9.79 4.52
N LEU A 517 15.18 -9.37 3.60
CA LEU A 517 13.77 -9.11 3.88
C LEU A 517 12.90 -9.80 2.83
N ILE A 518 11.87 -10.51 3.28
CA ILE A 518 10.86 -11.08 2.41
C ILE A 518 9.48 -10.64 2.89
N THR A 519 8.72 -10.04 1.99
CA THR A 519 7.28 -9.82 2.16
C THR A 519 6.54 -11.05 1.62
N VAL A 520 5.62 -11.65 2.40
CA VAL A 520 4.74 -12.75 1.99
C VAL A 520 3.28 -12.38 2.25
N PHE A 521 2.39 -12.69 1.30
CA PHE A 521 0.97 -12.36 1.37
C PHE A 521 0.13 -13.55 0.92
N SER A 522 -0.79 -14.02 1.76
CA SER A 522 -1.50 -15.29 1.58
C SER A 522 -2.99 -15.14 1.23
N ALA A 523 -3.43 -13.93 0.87
CA ALA A 523 -4.79 -13.65 0.39
C ALA A 523 -4.79 -13.44 -1.15
N PRO A 524 -4.91 -14.50 -1.96
CA PRO A 524 -4.97 -14.36 -3.42
C PRO A 524 -6.25 -13.64 -3.85
N ASN A 525 -6.20 -12.94 -4.99
CA ASN A 525 -7.29 -12.10 -5.49
C ASN A 525 -7.92 -11.25 -4.38
N TYR A 526 -7.08 -10.55 -3.63
CA TYR A 526 -7.46 -9.85 -2.42
C TYR A 526 -8.73 -9.02 -2.62
N VAL A 527 -9.66 -9.11 -1.67
CA VAL A 527 -10.98 -8.44 -1.66
C VAL A 527 -11.79 -8.64 -2.96
N ASP A 528 -11.61 -9.79 -3.62
CA ASP A 528 -12.23 -10.22 -4.87
C ASP A 528 -11.91 -9.37 -6.10
N GLN A 529 -10.88 -8.51 -6.02
CA GLN A 529 -10.68 -7.45 -7.02
C GLN A 529 -9.23 -7.23 -7.46
N MET A 530 -8.25 -7.55 -6.61
CA MET A 530 -6.86 -7.21 -6.90
C MET A 530 -6.23 -8.12 -7.95
N GLY A 531 -6.67 -9.38 -8.06
CA GLY A 531 -6.13 -10.35 -9.02
C GLY A 531 -4.70 -10.81 -8.74
N ASN A 532 -4.13 -10.48 -7.58
CA ASN A 532 -2.83 -10.96 -7.13
C ASN A 532 -2.83 -12.47 -6.86
N LYS A 533 -1.66 -13.10 -6.91
CA LYS A 533 -1.43 -14.42 -6.35
C LYS A 533 -1.29 -14.34 -4.83
N GLY A 534 -1.50 -15.47 -4.17
CA GLY A 534 -1.08 -15.69 -2.78
C GLY A 534 0.22 -16.48 -2.77
N ALA A 535 0.99 -16.37 -1.70
CA ALA A 535 2.14 -17.22 -1.46
C ALA A 535 2.25 -17.66 0.01
N TYR A 536 2.99 -18.73 0.23
CA TYR A 536 3.51 -19.16 1.54
C TYR A 536 4.96 -19.64 1.37
N ILE A 537 5.75 -19.61 2.44
CA ILE A 537 7.18 -19.93 2.38
C ILE A 537 7.47 -21.12 3.28
N ARG A 538 8.17 -22.13 2.77
CA ARG A 538 8.66 -23.25 3.57
C ARG A 538 10.12 -23.02 3.92
N PHE A 539 10.48 -23.24 5.18
CA PHE A 539 11.84 -23.12 5.67
C PHE A 539 12.32 -24.43 6.29
N ARG A 540 13.58 -24.75 6.01
CA ARG A 540 14.39 -25.72 6.75
C ARG A 540 15.38 -24.97 7.65
N ALA A 541 16.21 -25.70 8.38
CA ALA A 541 17.16 -25.14 9.34
C ALA A 541 18.11 -24.06 8.75
N ASP A 542 18.42 -24.11 7.45
CA ASP A 542 19.30 -23.14 6.78
C ASP A 542 18.61 -21.79 6.44
N MET A 543 17.31 -21.68 6.72
CA MET A 543 16.45 -20.53 6.41
C MET A 543 16.46 -20.10 4.94
N LYS A 544 16.77 -21.02 4.01
CA LYS A 544 16.57 -20.73 2.59
C LYS A 544 15.07 -20.77 2.28
N PRO A 545 14.50 -19.72 1.66
CA PRO A 545 13.07 -19.66 1.40
C PRO A 545 12.67 -20.56 0.22
N ASP A 546 11.81 -21.55 0.47
CA ASP A 546 11.10 -22.28 -0.59
C ASP A 546 9.69 -21.68 -0.76
N ILE A 547 9.58 -20.71 -1.66
CA ILE A 547 8.35 -19.92 -1.87
C ILE A 547 7.40 -20.66 -2.79
N LYS A 548 6.15 -20.86 -2.35
CA LYS A 548 5.08 -21.48 -3.13
C LYS A 548 3.97 -20.49 -3.40
N GLN A 549 3.61 -20.31 -4.67
CA GLN A 549 2.52 -19.45 -5.09
C GLN A 549 1.23 -20.24 -5.33
N PHE A 550 0.08 -19.60 -5.11
CA PHE A 550 -1.23 -20.14 -5.41
C PHE A 550 -2.20 -19.03 -5.82
N THR A 551 -3.34 -19.42 -6.38
CA THR A 551 -4.39 -18.53 -6.88
C THR A 551 -5.67 -18.73 -6.10
N ALA A 552 -6.55 -17.73 -6.14
CA ALA A 552 -7.81 -17.77 -5.40
C ALA A 552 -8.71 -18.92 -5.85
N VAL A 553 -9.48 -19.45 -4.92
CA VAL A 553 -10.50 -20.48 -5.17
C VAL A 553 -11.91 -19.90 -5.05
N PRO A 554 -12.93 -20.55 -5.66
CA PRO A 554 -14.31 -20.12 -5.51
C PRO A 554 -14.76 -20.15 -4.04
N HIS A 555 -15.54 -19.14 -3.63
CA HIS A 555 -16.19 -19.06 -2.33
C HIS A 555 -17.69 -18.70 -2.52
N PRO A 556 -18.55 -18.89 -1.49
CA PRO A 556 -19.94 -18.47 -1.53
C PRO A 556 -20.11 -16.98 -1.81
N ASN A 557 -21.25 -16.61 -2.37
CA ASN A 557 -21.57 -15.25 -2.82
C ASN A 557 -21.87 -14.30 -1.64
N VAL A 558 -20.86 -14.03 -0.82
CA VAL A 558 -20.83 -12.99 0.21
C VAL A 558 -19.72 -12.03 -0.19
N ARG A 559 -20.06 -10.75 -0.38
CA ARG A 559 -19.10 -9.75 -0.88
C ARG A 559 -18.09 -9.41 0.20
N ALA A 560 -16.85 -9.14 -0.17
CA ALA A 560 -15.90 -8.48 0.73
C ALA A 560 -16.53 -7.24 1.40
N MET A 561 -16.17 -7.00 2.66
CA MET A 561 -16.66 -5.90 3.50
C MET A 561 -18.18 -5.93 3.77
N GLN A 562 -18.86 -7.07 3.62
CA GLN A 562 -20.31 -7.19 3.84
C GLN A 562 -20.76 -6.70 5.23
N TYR A 563 -19.91 -6.89 6.24
CA TYR A 563 -20.21 -6.56 7.64
C TYR A 563 -19.59 -5.24 8.11
N ALA A 564 -18.82 -4.57 7.26
CA ALA A 564 -18.28 -3.26 7.58
C ALA A 564 -19.41 -2.20 7.58
N PRO A 565 -19.31 -1.15 8.40
CA PRO A 565 -20.30 -0.07 8.40
C PRO A 565 -20.41 0.56 7.00
N ASN A 566 -21.65 0.79 6.55
CA ASN A 566 -21.94 1.38 5.24
C ASN A 566 -21.17 2.71 5.06
N ALA A 567 -20.16 2.71 4.18
CA ALA A 567 -19.33 3.87 3.81
C ALA A 567 -20.12 5.03 3.14
N GLY A 568 -21.45 4.93 3.06
CA GLY A 568 -22.32 5.87 2.34
C GLY A 568 -22.34 7.30 2.90
N MET A 569 -21.83 7.55 4.10
CA MET A 569 -21.77 8.91 4.68
C MET A 569 -20.41 9.60 4.53
N TYR A 570 -19.34 8.84 4.25
CA TYR A 570 -18.00 9.40 4.08
C TYR A 570 -17.40 8.77 2.83
N GLY A 571 -17.33 9.53 1.74
CA GLY A 571 -16.78 9.09 0.44
C GLY A 571 -15.28 8.80 0.43
N LEU A 572 -14.80 7.98 1.37
CA LEU A 572 -13.59 7.18 1.31
C LEU A 572 -14.03 5.77 0.90
N VAL A 573 -14.19 5.61 -0.41
CA VAL A 573 -14.21 4.30 -1.04
C VAL A 573 -12.79 3.75 -0.87
N CYS A 574 -12.67 2.54 -0.31
CA CYS A 574 -11.50 1.67 -0.43
C CYS A 574 -11.09 1.63 -1.92
N MET A 575 -10.17 2.48 -2.35
CA MET A 575 -9.89 2.70 -3.78
C MET A 575 -8.75 1.88 -4.34
N ASN A 576 -8.31 0.84 -3.62
CA ASN A 576 -7.70 -0.31 -4.28
C ASN A 576 -8.76 -1.16 -5.04
N CYS A 577 -10.06 -0.95 -4.79
CA CYS A 577 -11.18 -1.64 -5.46
C CYS A 577 -11.77 -0.89 -6.67
N SER A 578 -10.96 -0.28 -7.54
CA SER A 578 -11.48 0.46 -8.70
C SER A 578 -10.67 0.28 -9.99
N ARG A 579 -10.40 -0.98 -10.37
CA ARG A 579 -10.01 -1.31 -11.76
C ARG A 579 -11.19 -1.61 -12.71
N HIS A 580 -12.43 -1.63 -12.24
CA HIS A 580 -13.58 -1.96 -13.08
C HIS A 580 -14.61 -0.84 -13.22
N ARG A 581 -14.36 0.09 -14.15
CA ARG A 581 -15.44 0.76 -14.89
C ARG A 581 -15.10 1.10 -16.33
N TYR A 582 -14.31 0.26 -16.99
CA TYR A 582 -13.88 0.47 -18.39
C TYR A 582 -14.14 -0.74 -19.30
N VAL A 583 -15.36 -1.31 -19.30
CA VAL A 583 -15.77 -2.25 -20.38
C VAL A 583 -17.23 -2.06 -20.85
N MET A 584 -18.10 -1.38 -20.12
CA MET A 584 -19.55 -1.36 -20.45
C MET A 584 -20.09 -0.05 -21.08
N THR A 585 -19.31 1.03 -21.14
CA THR A 585 -19.75 2.32 -21.72
C THR A 585 -19.36 2.54 -23.17
N THR A 586 -18.45 1.74 -23.72
CA THR A 586 -18.05 1.78 -25.13
C THR A 586 -19.12 1.20 -26.06
N ARG A 587 -20.02 0.32 -25.61
CA ARG A 587 -21.09 -0.22 -26.48
C ARG A 587 -22.28 0.72 -26.73
N LYS A 588 -22.54 1.70 -25.85
CA LYS A 588 -23.66 2.66 -26.02
C LYS A 588 -23.28 3.94 -26.76
N LYS A 589 -21.99 4.32 -26.80
CA LYS A 589 -21.52 5.49 -27.58
C LYS A 589 -21.28 5.17 -29.06
N THR A 590 -20.96 3.93 -29.43
CA THR A 590 -20.76 3.55 -30.84
C THR A 590 -22.06 3.56 -31.65
N ARG A 591 -23.20 3.16 -31.05
CA ARG A 591 -24.51 3.23 -31.72
C ARG A 591 -25.03 4.65 -31.98
N ARG A 592 -24.47 5.67 -31.29
CA ARG A 592 -24.86 7.08 -31.49
C ARG A 592 -23.99 7.80 -32.52
N LEU A 593 -22.84 7.23 -32.87
CA LEU A 593 -21.95 7.75 -33.92
C LEU A 593 -22.27 7.15 -35.30
N GLU A 594 -22.83 5.94 -35.35
CA GLU A 594 -23.29 5.30 -36.60
C GLU A 594 -24.52 5.99 -37.22
N SER A 595 -25.27 6.81 -36.47
CA SER A 595 -26.43 7.54 -37.02
C SER A 595 -26.10 8.92 -37.58
N ILE A 596 -24.84 9.39 -37.47
CA ILE A 596 -24.44 10.76 -37.85
C ILE A 596 -23.64 10.78 -39.17
N ALA A 597 -23.12 9.64 -39.63
CA ALA A 597 -22.36 9.56 -40.88
C ALA A 597 -23.23 9.16 -42.07
N LYS A 598 -24.10 10.04 -42.54
CA LYS A 598 -24.63 10.02 -43.91
C LYS A 598 -24.24 11.32 -44.60
N GLY A 599 -23.17 11.27 -45.38
CA GLY A 599 -22.68 12.39 -46.18
C GLY A 599 -21.18 12.26 -46.45
N SER A 600 -20.83 11.94 -47.70
CA SER A 600 -19.50 12.06 -48.34
C SER A 600 -18.72 13.27 -47.80
N ASP A 601 -17.58 13.16 -47.12
CA ASP A 601 -16.27 12.70 -47.60
C ASP A 601 -15.47 11.89 -46.55
N LEU A 602 -16.08 11.54 -45.41
CA LEU A 602 -15.37 10.89 -44.30
C LEU A 602 -15.09 9.38 -44.56
N ALA A 603 -15.81 8.75 -45.48
CA ALA A 603 -15.64 7.33 -45.81
C ALA A 603 -14.28 7.02 -46.47
N TYR A 604 -13.70 7.97 -47.21
CA TYR A 604 -12.40 7.79 -47.89
C TYR A 604 -11.23 7.80 -46.90
N CYS A 605 -11.24 8.71 -45.93
CA CYS A 605 -10.19 8.80 -44.90
C CYS A 605 -10.25 7.62 -43.92
N THR A 606 -11.45 7.13 -43.61
CA THR A 606 -11.61 6.00 -42.67
C THR A 606 -11.14 4.69 -43.30
N THR A 607 -11.37 4.50 -44.60
CA THR A 607 -10.93 3.30 -45.33
C THR A 607 -9.39 3.27 -45.48
N PHE A 608 -8.76 4.42 -45.74
CA PHE A 608 -7.30 4.54 -45.81
C PHE A 608 -6.64 4.26 -44.45
N ILE A 609 -7.15 4.85 -43.37
CA ILE A 609 -6.61 4.63 -42.02
C ILE A 609 -6.88 3.20 -41.53
N HIS A 610 -8.01 2.59 -41.89
CA HIS A 610 -8.32 1.21 -41.51
C HIS A 610 -7.45 0.18 -42.27
N HIS A 611 -7.09 0.44 -43.54
CA HIS A 611 -6.23 -0.45 -44.31
C HIS A 611 -4.74 -0.32 -43.93
N THR A 612 -4.24 0.89 -43.66
CA THR A 612 -2.85 1.09 -43.24
C THR A 612 -2.58 0.51 -41.85
N SER A 613 -3.56 0.60 -40.93
CA SER A 613 -3.48 -0.03 -39.62
C SER A 613 -3.58 -1.56 -39.66
N LYS A 614 -4.32 -2.16 -40.59
CA LYS A 614 -4.33 -3.63 -40.75
C LYS A 614 -3.04 -4.18 -41.35
N TYR A 615 -2.40 -3.44 -42.26
CA TYR A 615 -1.13 -3.82 -42.88
C TYR A 615 0.05 -3.75 -41.89
N LEU A 616 0.03 -2.81 -40.95
CA LEU A 616 1.11 -2.62 -39.96
C LEU A 616 1.03 -3.57 -38.75
N PHE A 617 -0.12 -4.22 -38.50
CA PHE A 617 -0.36 -4.97 -37.26
C PHE A 617 -0.79 -6.44 -37.42
N SER A 618 -0.83 -7.03 -38.62
CA SER A 618 -1.10 -8.48 -38.76
C SER A 618 0.16 -9.31 -38.53
N LYS A 619 0.24 -10.05 -37.41
CA LYS A 619 1.27 -11.08 -37.18
C LYS A 619 1.12 -12.24 -38.18
N ASP A 620 2.26 -12.85 -38.54
CA ASP A 620 2.34 -13.98 -39.47
C ASP A 620 1.54 -15.19 -38.98
N THR A 621 0.31 -15.28 -39.46
CA THR A 621 -0.56 -16.46 -39.39
C THR A 621 -1.01 -16.79 -40.81
N HIS A 622 -1.26 -18.07 -41.10
CA HIS A 622 -1.65 -18.54 -42.44
C HIS A 622 -2.90 -17.84 -43.03
N ALA A 623 -3.77 -17.29 -42.18
CA ALA A 623 -4.91 -16.47 -42.61
C ALA A 623 -4.50 -15.12 -43.23
N GLY A 624 -3.44 -14.48 -42.71
CA GLY A 624 -2.95 -13.18 -43.17
C GLY A 624 -2.20 -13.21 -44.51
N VAL A 625 -1.84 -14.39 -45.03
CA VAL A 625 -1.21 -14.53 -46.36
C VAL A 625 -2.27 -14.57 -47.47
N ARG A 626 -3.46 -15.13 -47.20
CA ARG A 626 -4.57 -15.20 -48.16
C ARG A 626 -5.20 -13.83 -48.40
N GLU A 627 -5.41 -13.05 -47.34
CA GLU A 627 -5.93 -11.67 -47.42
C GLU A 627 -4.96 -10.69 -48.13
N ARG A 628 -3.64 -10.88 -47.99
CA ARG A 628 -2.63 -10.07 -48.71
C ARG A 628 -2.65 -10.27 -50.23
N LYS A 629 -3.11 -11.43 -50.72
CA LYS A 629 -3.20 -11.74 -52.16
C LYS A 629 -4.42 -11.07 -52.81
N GLU A 630 -5.54 -10.96 -52.08
CA GLU A 630 -6.75 -10.27 -52.54
C GLU A 630 -6.55 -8.74 -52.58
N LEU A 631 -5.88 -8.17 -51.57
CA LEU A 631 -5.58 -6.72 -51.51
C LEU A 631 -4.64 -6.23 -52.61
N ARG A 632 -3.68 -7.06 -53.06
CA ARG A 632 -2.79 -6.69 -54.18
C ARG A 632 -3.54 -6.53 -55.52
N SER A 633 -4.69 -7.17 -55.69
CA SER A 633 -5.50 -7.02 -56.91
C SER A 633 -6.32 -5.72 -56.95
N ALA A 634 -6.58 -5.10 -55.79
CA ALA A 634 -7.49 -3.95 -55.67
C ALA A 634 -6.81 -2.57 -55.82
N VAL A 635 -5.47 -2.50 -55.81
CA VAL A 635 -4.70 -1.23 -55.76
C VAL A 635 -4.34 -0.66 -57.15
N TYR A 636 -4.68 -1.33 -58.25
CA TYR A 636 -4.52 -0.75 -59.59
C TYR A 636 -5.71 0.16 -59.97
N LYS A 637 -5.74 1.38 -59.44
CA LYS A 637 -6.49 2.51 -60.03
C LYS A 637 -5.60 3.77 -60.08
N PRO A 638 -5.62 4.58 -61.17
CA PRO A 638 -4.45 5.38 -61.56
C PRO A 638 -4.25 6.75 -60.91
N ASN A 639 -5.01 7.15 -59.88
CA ASN A 639 -5.12 8.58 -59.50
C ASN A 639 -4.40 9.03 -58.21
N LEU A 640 -3.44 8.27 -57.67
CA LEU A 640 -2.77 8.58 -56.39
C LEU A 640 -1.28 8.94 -56.48
N LEU A 641 -0.75 9.19 -57.68
CA LEU A 641 0.69 9.44 -57.89
C LEU A 641 1.13 10.91 -57.72
N GLY A 642 0.22 11.89 -57.64
CA GLY A 642 0.58 13.32 -57.65
C GLY A 642 1.07 13.90 -56.30
N VAL A 643 0.61 13.37 -55.17
CA VAL A 643 0.84 14.00 -53.84
C VAL A 643 2.01 13.37 -53.08
N GLY A 644 2.38 12.12 -53.41
CA GLY A 644 3.46 11.39 -52.71
C GLY A 644 4.88 11.80 -53.10
N MET A 645 5.10 12.38 -54.29
CA MET A 645 6.44 12.75 -54.74
C MET A 645 6.95 14.06 -54.11
N GLN A 646 6.08 15.04 -53.85
CA GLN A 646 6.52 16.36 -53.35
C GLN A 646 6.95 16.36 -51.88
N LEU A 647 6.44 15.45 -51.03
CA LEU A 647 6.79 15.45 -49.60
C LEU A 647 8.18 14.86 -49.33
N ARG A 648 8.66 13.97 -50.21
CA ARG A 648 9.95 13.29 -50.05
C ARG A 648 11.12 14.19 -50.49
N GLU A 649 10.94 14.96 -51.57
CA GLU A 649 11.93 15.95 -52.02
C GLU A 649 12.13 17.13 -51.04
N VAL A 650 11.06 17.52 -50.32
CA VAL A 650 11.14 18.61 -49.32
C VAL A 650 11.84 18.18 -48.03
N LEU A 651 11.70 16.91 -47.64
CA LEU A 651 12.33 16.37 -46.43
C LEU A 651 13.82 16.11 -46.61
N ASP A 652 14.26 15.71 -47.82
CA ASP A 652 15.68 15.44 -48.10
C ASP A 652 16.53 16.71 -48.30
N GLN A 653 15.92 17.89 -48.53
CA GLN A 653 16.65 19.14 -48.81
C GLN A 653 16.76 20.12 -47.62
N GLY A 654 16.24 19.78 -46.44
CA GLY A 654 16.55 20.51 -45.19
C GLY A 654 16.14 22.00 -45.12
N GLN A 655 15.28 22.50 -46.02
CA GLN A 655 14.82 23.88 -45.99
C GLN A 655 13.52 24.03 -45.18
N TRP A 656 13.65 24.30 -43.90
CA TRP A 656 12.54 24.63 -43.01
C TRP A 656 12.13 26.08 -43.21
N ASN A 657 11.16 26.33 -44.09
CA ASN A 657 10.58 27.66 -44.26
C ASN A 657 9.27 27.81 -43.46
N ALA A 658 8.83 29.07 -43.29
CA ALA A 658 7.63 29.44 -42.53
C ALA A 658 6.35 28.75 -43.03
N HIS A 659 6.34 28.23 -44.27
CA HIS A 659 5.20 27.51 -44.84
C HIS A 659 5.10 26.08 -44.29
N VAL A 660 6.22 25.36 -44.16
CA VAL A 660 6.29 24.01 -43.58
C VAL A 660 5.90 24.02 -42.09
N LEU A 661 6.37 25.02 -41.35
CA LEU A 661 6.00 25.23 -39.95
C LEU A 661 4.51 25.58 -39.79
N ARG A 662 3.93 26.35 -40.71
CA ARG A 662 2.47 26.63 -40.70
C ARG A 662 1.65 25.36 -40.90
N VAL A 663 2.03 24.49 -41.84
CA VAL A 663 1.29 23.24 -42.13
C VAL A 663 1.33 22.28 -40.95
N LEU A 664 2.48 22.14 -40.28
CA LEU A 664 2.59 21.31 -39.07
C LEU A 664 1.73 21.85 -37.92
N ASN A 665 1.69 23.17 -37.75
CA ASN A 665 0.97 23.82 -36.66
C ASN A 665 -0.56 23.91 -36.89
N THR A 666 -1.01 23.98 -38.15
CA THR A 666 -2.45 24.07 -38.48
C THR A 666 -3.10 22.72 -38.76
N CYS A 667 -2.38 21.73 -39.29
CA CYS A 667 -2.97 20.47 -39.73
C CYS A 667 -2.63 19.28 -38.82
N VAL A 668 -1.38 19.18 -38.36
CA VAL A 668 -0.88 17.97 -37.68
C VAL A 668 -1.06 18.06 -36.17
N PHE A 669 -0.69 19.19 -35.56
CA PHE A 669 -0.80 19.40 -34.12
C PHE A 669 -2.24 19.36 -33.59
N PRO A 670 -3.22 20.03 -34.21
CA PRO A 670 -4.61 20.00 -33.75
C PRO A 670 -5.28 18.62 -33.91
N ALA A 671 -4.82 17.81 -34.86
CA ALA A 671 -5.29 16.44 -35.07
C ALA A 671 -4.69 15.46 -34.04
N LEU A 672 -3.45 15.68 -33.61
CA LEU A 672 -2.80 14.90 -32.56
C LEU A 672 -3.38 15.22 -31.18
N VAL A 673 -3.66 16.50 -30.91
CA VAL A 673 -4.28 17.00 -29.67
C VAL A 673 -5.75 16.59 -29.52
N ARG A 674 -6.46 16.28 -30.62
CA ARG A 674 -7.84 15.73 -30.56
C ARG A 674 -7.89 14.21 -30.38
N ARG A 675 -6.75 13.51 -30.49
CA ARG A 675 -6.66 12.04 -30.42
C ARG A 675 -5.94 11.51 -29.18
N LEU A 676 -5.10 12.32 -28.56
CA LEU A 676 -4.65 12.18 -27.17
C LEU A 676 -5.74 12.72 -26.24
#